data_AF-A0A381KJ58-F1
#
_entry.id   AF-A0A381KJ58-F1
#
_cell.length_a   1.000
_cell.length_b   1.000
_cell.length_c   1.000
_cell.angle_alpha   90.00
_cell.angle_beta   90.00
_cell.angle_gamma   90.00
#
_symmetry.space_group_name_H-M   'P 1'
#
loop_
_entity.id
_entity.type
_entity.pdbx_description
1 polymer ?
#
loop_
_entity_poly.entity_id
_entity_poly.type
_entity_poly.pdbx_seq_one_letter_code
_entity_poly.pdbx_strand_id
1 'polypeptide(L)'
;MMKKIQRFGGAMFTPTLLFAFAGIMVGFSIVFQNQSIMGSLATPENIWYQFWGVISSGAWMVFNQLPLLFAISLPIALAKKQQARACMEALATYLTFNYFVGSMLSFWGKSFGVDFAAEISAGSGLVSIAGIKTLDTGMVGALLISGIVIYIHNRFYDKELPDFIGLFRGSSLVVAICFFVMIPVALLTCFIWPHIQNVIRYLQTFFINSGNIGVWCYAFLQKILIPTGLHHFVYAPICYDSVVVPGGTSVYWATHIQDFQTSAKTLKEMYPIGFSLSGLSKVFGSLGVFGAFYVTAKPEKKKKVLGLMIPATLTAVLTGITEPLEFTFLFVAPLLFLVHAFLDACLQTISFALGVVGDFGGGIINWVVLNWLPLGMYHWKVYIVQVVVGIIFSFIWFFVFTFLIKKFDMKTPGREEDSEETKLYTKNEYLETKDEKGNKLSKASQQASEYIKLVGGAENVVDVTNCATRLRLTLKDDSIISKEEDFKAVGAHGLVHNGKAVQIIIGLSVPSVREEFEIYYKGEGKMERKRQRILIAGGGSTYTAGIVTMLIESVAKFPIESIKLYDNNDERQRKVAEACAIIVREKNPEIKFSYTTNPEEAFTDIDFVMAQIRVGLYALREQDEKIPLKYGVVGQETCGAGGIAYGLRTIGPIIEMIDYMEKYSPNAWMLNYSNPAAIVAEACRVLRPNSRIINICDMPVCLEEIFARVLGLNSRKDFDVRYYGLNHFGWWTSIKDKEGNDLMPKLQEYCAKKGYEEFTPQGQHKESSWLETMRAAKDLLEIEPTTLPNTYLKYYLMADETVEHANPNYTRANEIMDRREKDTFEECERIIKNGTARDTWFDASEHSQFIVELACALAFNTQERFLLIVPNNGAIENFADDAMVEIPCLVGKDMVEPMSIGKIPTFQKGLMEQQVASEKLAVEAWIEKSYQKLWQSFTMSKTVPSAKVAKEILDEMIVANKDFWPTFK
;
A
#
# COMPACT_ATOMS: atom_id res chain seq x y z
N MET A 1 18.65 -17.88 6.19
CA MET A 1 18.82 -17.59 7.63
C MET A 1 18.53 -16.12 7.93
N MET A 2 19.19 -15.18 7.26
CA MET A 2 18.97 -13.73 7.42
C MET A 2 17.52 -13.25 7.19
N LYS A 3 16.80 -13.71 6.14
CA LYS A 3 15.37 -13.39 5.95
C LYS A 3 14.45 -13.93 7.06
N LYS A 4 14.77 -15.10 7.63
CA LYS A 4 14.03 -15.66 8.78
C LYS A 4 14.32 -14.86 10.06
N ILE A 5 15.58 -14.45 10.24
CA ILE A 5 16.02 -13.57 11.33
C ILE A 5 15.38 -12.18 11.21
N GLN A 6 15.25 -11.64 10.00
CA GLN A 6 14.60 -10.36 9.74
C GLN A 6 13.08 -10.44 9.91
N ARG A 7 12.41 -11.49 9.43
CA ARG A 7 10.98 -11.72 9.69
C ARG A 7 10.69 -11.92 11.17
N PHE A 8 11.55 -12.65 11.87
CA PHE A 8 11.47 -12.81 13.32
C PHE A 8 11.72 -11.47 14.04
N GLY A 9 12.75 -10.71 13.64
CA GLY A 9 13.03 -9.37 14.16
C GLY A 9 11.87 -8.38 13.93
N GLY A 10 11.24 -8.42 12.76
CA GLY A 10 10.04 -7.64 12.46
C GLY A 10 8.81 -8.08 13.28
N ALA A 11 8.66 -9.38 13.55
CA ALA A 11 7.62 -9.89 14.43
C ALA A 11 7.79 -9.40 15.88
N MET A 12 9.03 -9.24 16.33
CA MET A 12 9.35 -8.68 17.65
C MET A 12 9.11 -7.16 17.73
N PHE A 13 9.00 -6.46 16.60
CA PHE A 13 8.79 -5.02 16.56
C PHE A 13 7.32 -4.63 16.80
N THR A 14 6.36 -5.45 16.37
CA THR A 14 4.92 -5.14 16.44
C THR A 14 4.43 -4.77 17.85
N PRO A 15 4.76 -5.51 18.93
CA PRO A 15 4.41 -5.09 20.29
C PRO A 15 5.07 -3.78 20.72
N THR A 16 6.30 -3.54 20.25
CA THR A 16 7.12 -2.41 20.71
C THR A 16 6.61 -1.06 20.22
N LEU A 17 5.83 -1.04 19.13
CA LEU A 17 5.15 0.17 18.65
C LEU A 17 4.17 0.73 19.69
N LEU A 18 3.57 -0.13 20.52
CA LEU A 18 2.62 0.28 21.55
C LEU A 18 3.31 0.97 22.73
N PHE A 19 4.64 0.82 22.88
CA PHE A 19 5.38 1.31 24.05
C PHE A 19 5.54 2.83 24.05
N ALA A 20 5.58 3.46 22.87
CA ALA A 20 5.79 4.90 22.77
C ALA A 20 4.65 5.68 23.44
N PHE A 21 3.41 5.39 23.05
CA PHE A 21 2.24 6.01 23.65
C PHE A 21 2.06 5.59 25.12
N ALA A 22 2.14 4.29 25.40
CA ALA A 22 1.99 3.77 26.76
C ALA A 22 3.01 4.38 27.73
N GLY A 23 4.28 4.46 27.34
CA GLY A 23 5.36 5.05 28.14
C GLY A 23 5.19 6.55 28.37
N ILE A 24 4.72 7.30 27.36
CA ILE A 24 4.39 8.73 27.52
C ILE A 24 3.23 8.90 28.51
N MET A 25 2.17 8.10 28.39
CA MET A 25 1.02 8.17 29.29
C MET A 25 1.34 7.73 30.72
N VAL A 26 2.20 6.72 30.89
CA VAL A 26 2.77 6.35 32.20
C VAL A 26 3.52 7.54 32.78
N GLY A 27 4.38 8.18 31.98
CA GLY A 27 5.13 9.35 32.40
C GLY A 27 4.25 10.52 32.83
N PHE A 28 3.23 10.87 32.04
CA PHE A 28 2.27 11.92 32.42
C PHE A 28 1.53 11.56 33.70
N SER A 29 1.09 10.30 33.82
CA SER A 29 0.38 9.84 35.02
C SER A 29 1.26 9.97 36.25
N ILE A 30 2.54 9.59 36.18
CA ILE A 30 3.51 9.76 37.27
C ILE A 30 3.65 11.23 37.66
N VAL A 31 3.81 12.12 36.69
CA VAL A 31 3.92 13.57 36.94
C VAL A 31 2.67 14.13 37.60
N PHE A 32 1.49 13.82 37.05
CA PHE A 32 0.22 14.36 37.54
C PHE A 32 -0.26 13.75 38.86
N GLN A 33 0.26 12.57 39.22
CA GLN A 33 0.06 11.94 40.53
C GLN A 33 1.16 12.28 41.54
N ASN A 34 2.14 13.10 41.17
CA ASN A 34 3.25 13.47 42.05
C ASN A 34 2.88 14.66 42.95
N GLN A 35 2.84 14.43 44.27
CA GLN A 35 2.53 15.48 45.26
C GLN A 35 3.55 16.62 45.28
N SER A 36 4.82 16.36 45.00
CA SER A 36 5.85 17.40 44.96
C SER A 36 5.71 18.34 43.77
N ILE A 37 4.98 17.93 42.72
CA ILE A 37 4.73 18.73 41.51
C ILE A 37 3.33 19.36 41.55
N MET A 38 2.31 18.57 41.85
CA MET A 38 0.89 18.98 41.76
C MET A 38 0.30 19.42 43.11
N GLY A 39 1.06 19.33 44.20
CA GLY A 39 0.61 19.73 45.54
C GLY A 39 -0.56 18.87 46.03
N SER A 40 -1.53 19.52 46.70
CA SER A 40 -2.71 18.86 47.28
C SER A 40 -3.66 18.23 46.25
N LEU A 41 -3.50 18.51 44.95
CA LEU A 41 -4.25 17.83 43.88
C LEU A 41 -3.84 16.37 43.74
N ALA A 42 -2.60 16.02 44.07
CA ALA A 42 -2.06 14.67 43.95
C ALA A 42 -2.14 13.86 45.26
N THR A 43 -3.01 14.22 46.21
CA THR A 43 -3.28 13.35 47.37
C THR A 43 -4.15 12.15 46.96
N PRO A 44 -3.93 10.93 47.49
CA PRO A 44 -4.67 9.72 47.08
C PRO A 44 -6.20 9.83 47.19
N GLU A 45 -6.67 10.68 48.10
CA GLU A 45 -8.09 10.95 48.35
C GLU A 45 -8.70 11.94 47.34
N ASN A 46 -7.87 12.65 46.58
CA ASN A 46 -8.32 13.66 45.62
C ASN A 46 -8.73 13.02 44.28
N ILE A 47 -9.84 13.50 43.71
CA ILE A 47 -10.37 13.01 42.43
C ILE A 47 -9.36 13.15 41.27
N TRP A 48 -8.47 14.14 41.34
CA TRP A 48 -7.41 14.33 40.35
C TRP A 48 -6.40 13.17 40.36
N TYR A 49 -5.90 12.78 41.55
CA TYR A 49 -5.03 11.62 41.70
C TYR A 49 -5.70 10.33 41.24
N GLN A 50 -6.97 10.14 41.58
CA GLN A 50 -7.75 8.95 41.22
C GLN A 50 -7.99 8.89 39.70
N PHE A 51 -8.32 10.01 39.07
CA PHE A 51 -8.48 10.12 37.62
C PHE A 51 -7.20 9.72 36.89
N TRP A 52 -6.05 10.30 37.29
CA TRP A 52 -4.77 9.91 36.70
C TRP A 52 -4.35 8.49 37.08
N GLY A 53 -4.82 7.95 38.21
CA GLY A 53 -4.65 6.54 38.58
C GLY A 53 -5.37 5.58 37.63
N VAL A 54 -6.55 5.94 37.14
CA VAL A 54 -7.27 5.19 36.09
C VAL A 54 -6.49 5.23 34.78
N ILE A 55 -6.00 6.41 34.38
CA ILE A 55 -5.16 6.55 33.17
C ILE A 55 -3.87 5.73 33.31
N SER A 56 -3.20 5.83 34.45
CA SER A 56 -1.99 5.08 34.78
C SER A 56 -2.21 3.58 34.63
N SER A 57 -3.32 3.06 35.16
CA SER A 57 -3.69 1.65 35.06
C SER A 57 -3.82 1.18 33.61
N GLY A 58 -4.42 2.00 32.74
CA GLY A 58 -4.50 1.72 31.30
C GLY A 58 -3.14 1.83 30.60
N ALA A 59 -2.35 2.84 30.94
CA ALA A 59 -1.02 3.07 30.36
C ALA A 59 -0.04 1.92 30.68
N TRP A 60 -0.13 1.35 31.88
CA TRP A 60 0.70 0.21 32.30
C TRP A 60 0.32 -1.12 31.66
N MET A 61 -0.86 -1.25 31.06
CA MET A 61 -1.36 -2.50 30.48
C MET A 61 -0.34 -3.13 29.51
N VAL A 62 0.23 -2.31 28.62
CA VAL A 62 1.15 -2.78 27.57
C VAL A 62 2.41 -3.40 28.19
N PHE A 63 2.94 -2.78 29.25
CA PHE A 63 4.13 -3.27 29.97
C PHE A 63 3.80 -4.50 30.85
N ASN A 64 2.63 -4.50 31.50
CA ASN A 64 2.20 -5.61 32.35
C ASN A 64 1.84 -6.86 31.55
N GLN A 65 1.47 -6.72 30.27
CA GLN A 65 1.07 -7.83 29.40
C GLN A 65 2.08 -8.11 28.29
N LEU A 66 3.35 -7.69 28.45
CA LEU A 66 4.42 -7.90 27.46
C LEU A 66 4.47 -9.35 26.96
N PRO A 67 4.54 -10.40 27.81
CA PRO A 67 4.61 -11.77 27.33
C PRO A 67 3.42 -12.16 26.44
N LEU A 68 2.20 -11.69 26.74
CA LEU A 68 1.02 -11.97 25.91
C LEU A 68 1.14 -11.31 24.54
N LEU A 69 1.54 -10.04 24.50
CA LEU A 69 1.68 -9.29 23.25
C LEU A 69 2.72 -9.94 22.33
N PHE A 70 3.83 -10.42 22.89
CA PHE A 70 4.85 -11.17 22.14
C PHE A 70 4.38 -12.56 21.69
N ALA A 71 3.61 -13.28 22.53
CA ALA A 71 3.03 -14.57 22.13
C ALA A 71 2.07 -14.42 20.93
N ILE A 72 1.28 -13.34 20.90
CA ILE A 72 0.31 -13.03 19.84
C ILE A 72 0.97 -12.47 18.57
N SER A 73 2.09 -11.75 18.71
CA SER A 73 2.69 -11.06 17.56
C SER A 73 3.53 -11.97 16.67
N LEU A 74 4.08 -13.07 17.23
CA LEU A 74 4.92 -13.99 16.46
C LEU A 74 4.18 -14.73 15.31
N PRO A 75 2.94 -15.22 15.49
CA PRO A 75 2.17 -15.86 14.43
C PRO A 75 1.74 -14.91 13.31
N ILE A 76 1.55 -13.61 13.60
CA ILE A 76 1.26 -12.59 12.57
C ILE A 76 2.29 -12.65 11.45
N ALA A 77 3.57 -12.76 11.81
CA ALA A 77 4.67 -12.73 10.87
C ALA A 77 5.11 -14.11 10.33
N LEU A 78 4.88 -15.19 11.08
CA LEU A 78 5.49 -16.50 10.81
C LEU A 78 4.50 -17.63 10.51
N ALA A 79 3.20 -17.45 10.77
CA ALA A 79 2.18 -18.38 10.28
C ALA A 79 2.09 -18.26 8.74
N LYS A 80 1.98 -19.41 8.06
CA LYS A 80 1.94 -19.49 6.59
C LYS A 80 0.52 -19.39 6.03
N LYS A 81 -0.48 -19.58 6.90
CA LYS A 81 -1.90 -19.66 6.57
C LYS A 81 -2.67 -19.03 7.73
N GLN A 82 -3.83 -18.44 7.44
CA GLN A 82 -4.84 -18.07 8.43
C GLN A 82 -4.27 -17.39 9.69
N GLN A 83 -3.44 -16.35 9.48
CA GLN A 83 -2.60 -15.73 10.52
C GLN A 83 -3.42 -15.24 11.73
N ALA A 84 -4.61 -14.66 11.48
CA ALA A 84 -5.50 -14.23 12.55
C ALA A 84 -5.93 -15.38 13.48
N ARG A 85 -6.22 -16.56 12.91
CA ARG A 85 -6.57 -17.76 13.68
C ARG A 85 -5.36 -18.29 14.45
N ALA A 86 -4.19 -18.32 13.82
CA ALA A 86 -2.93 -18.70 14.48
C ALA A 86 -2.61 -17.81 15.69
N CYS A 87 -2.93 -16.51 15.63
CA CYS A 87 -2.76 -15.58 16.74
C CYS A 87 -3.69 -15.91 17.93
N MET A 88 -4.97 -16.18 17.64
CA MET A 88 -5.94 -16.61 18.65
C MET A 88 -5.53 -17.95 19.29
N GLU A 89 -5.08 -18.91 18.48
CA GLU A 89 -4.59 -20.20 18.95
C GLU A 89 -3.35 -20.07 19.84
N ALA A 90 -2.43 -19.14 19.49
CA ALA A 90 -1.22 -18.88 20.27
C ALA A 90 -1.55 -18.26 21.63
N LEU A 91 -2.48 -17.30 21.68
CA LEU A 91 -2.98 -16.73 22.93
C LEU A 91 -3.59 -17.81 23.84
N ALA A 92 -4.56 -18.58 23.31
CA ALA A 92 -5.25 -19.62 24.07
C ALA A 92 -4.27 -20.69 24.59
N THR A 93 -3.32 -21.10 23.76
CA THR A 93 -2.32 -22.11 24.13
C THR A 93 -1.33 -21.57 25.17
N TYR A 94 -0.90 -20.32 25.06
CA TYR A 94 0.02 -19.72 26.02
C TYR A 94 -0.63 -19.51 27.39
N LEU A 95 -1.91 -19.13 27.44
CA LEU A 95 -2.66 -19.11 28.70
C LEU A 95 -2.82 -20.51 29.28
N THR A 96 -3.15 -21.51 28.46
CA THR A 96 -3.25 -22.92 28.88
C THR A 96 -1.93 -23.41 29.51
N PHE A 97 -0.80 -23.10 28.87
CA PHE A 97 0.53 -23.39 29.40
C PHE A 97 0.76 -22.76 30.79
N ASN A 98 0.41 -21.49 30.98
CA ASN A 98 0.56 -20.81 32.27
C ASN A 98 -0.36 -21.38 33.36
N TYR A 99 -1.59 -21.79 33.01
CA TYR A 99 -2.46 -22.51 33.94
C TYR A 99 -1.85 -23.84 34.39
N PHE A 100 -1.21 -24.58 33.48
CA PHE A 100 -0.51 -25.82 33.84
C PHE A 100 0.69 -25.55 34.74
N VAL A 101 1.57 -24.61 34.39
CA VAL A 101 2.73 -24.25 35.22
C VAL A 101 2.29 -23.81 36.62
N GLY A 102 1.33 -22.88 36.71
CA GLY A 102 0.81 -22.41 38.00
C GLY A 102 0.20 -23.53 38.84
N SER A 103 -0.58 -24.44 38.23
CA SER A 103 -1.15 -25.59 38.92
C SER A 103 -0.07 -26.56 39.40
N MET A 104 0.90 -26.90 38.53
CA MET A 104 2.02 -27.78 38.89
C MET A 104 2.87 -27.21 40.03
N LEU A 105 3.13 -25.91 40.04
CA LEU A 105 3.85 -25.26 41.13
C LEU A 105 3.03 -25.18 42.42
N SER A 106 1.71 -25.01 42.33
CA SER A 106 0.85 -25.03 43.50
C SER A 106 0.86 -26.37 44.23
N PHE A 107 0.97 -27.48 43.49
CA PHE A 107 1.02 -28.82 44.07
C PHE A 107 2.45 -29.28 44.41
N TRP A 108 3.43 -28.95 43.56
CA TRP A 108 4.77 -29.55 43.59
C TRP A 108 5.91 -28.54 43.56
N GLY A 109 5.66 -27.24 43.79
CA GLY A 109 6.67 -26.18 43.70
C GLY A 109 7.96 -26.45 44.48
N LYS A 110 7.84 -27.01 45.69
CA LYS A 110 8.99 -27.40 46.52
C LYS A 110 9.91 -28.41 45.84
N SER A 111 9.36 -29.36 45.08
CA SER A 111 10.12 -30.37 44.34
C SER A 111 10.93 -29.76 43.18
N PHE A 112 10.55 -28.56 42.73
CA PHE A 112 11.25 -27.81 41.68
C PHE A 112 12.17 -26.71 42.24
N GLY A 113 12.26 -26.56 43.57
CA GLY A 113 13.02 -25.48 44.20
C GLY A 113 12.37 -24.10 44.05
N VAL A 114 11.06 -24.04 43.88
CA VAL A 114 10.29 -22.80 43.72
C VAL A 114 9.35 -22.61 44.91
N ASP A 115 9.47 -21.48 45.61
CA ASP A 115 8.52 -21.11 46.66
C ASP A 115 7.30 -20.41 46.05
N PHE A 116 6.30 -21.20 45.67
CA PHE A 116 5.08 -20.66 45.06
C PHE A 116 4.16 -19.93 46.05
N ALA A 117 4.41 -20.02 47.37
CA ALA A 117 3.66 -19.27 48.36
C ALA A 117 4.15 -17.82 48.47
N ALA A 118 5.39 -17.53 48.05
CA ALA A 118 5.96 -16.19 48.05
C ALA A 118 5.13 -15.18 47.25
N GLU A 119 5.11 -13.92 47.68
CA GLU A 119 4.47 -12.84 46.93
C GLU A 119 5.21 -12.58 45.61
N ILE A 120 4.44 -12.17 44.60
CA ILE A 120 4.99 -11.79 43.30
C ILE A 120 5.76 -10.48 43.49
N SER A 121 7.07 -10.59 43.53
CA SER A 121 7.99 -9.47 43.72
C SER A 121 9.20 -9.61 42.81
N ALA A 122 9.88 -8.50 42.55
CA ALA A 122 11.10 -8.47 41.76
C ALA A 122 12.14 -9.45 42.33
N GLY A 123 12.59 -10.40 41.51
CA GLY A 123 13.58 -11.42 41.90
C GLY A 123 13.00 -12.70 42.54
N SER A 124 11.70 -12.75 42.83
CA SER A 124 10.99 -13.96 43.29
C SER A 124 11.00 -15.11 42.26
N GLY A 125 11.18 -14.78 40.99
CA GLY A 125 11.06 -15.72 39.87
C GLY A 125 9.61 -16.04 39.50
N LEU A 126 8.65 -15.35 40.10
CA LEU A 126 7.21 -15.49 39.85
C LEU A 126 6.66 -14.23 39.21
N VAL A 127 5.60 -14.37 38.42
CA VAL A 127 4.89 -13.27 37.75
C VAL A 127 3.39 -13.57 37.65
N SER A 128 2.59 -12.54 37.40
CA SER A 128 1.18 -12.67 37.03
C SER A 128 1.02 -12.37 35.53
N ILE A 129 0.56 -13.36 34.75
CA ILE A 129 0.26 -13.20 33.32
C ILE A 129 -1.24 -13.40 33.13
N ALA A 130 -1.96 -12.38 32.63
CA ALA A 130 -3.43 -12.39 32.55
C ALA A 130 -4.14 -12.79 33.87
N GLY A 131 -3.57 -12.43 35.03
CA GLY A 131 -4.10 -12.81 36.34
C GLY A 131 -3.69 -14.21 36.82
N ILE A 132 -2.88 -14.95 36.06
CA ILE A 132 -2.40 -16.28 36.40
C ILE A 132 -1.02 -16.16 37.08
N LYS A 133 -0.93 -16.58 38.35
CA LYS A 133 0.36 -16.71 39.04
C LYS A 133 1.16 -17.87 38.44
N THR A 134 2.36 -17.60 37.95
CA THR A 134 3.18 -18.55 37.17
C THR A 134 4.67 -18.21 37.33
N LEU A 135 5.56 -19.00 36.70
CA LEU A 135 6.98 -18.67 36.60
C LEU A 135 7.20 -17.47 35.68
N ASP A 136 8.08 -16.56 36.09
CA ASP A 136 8.53 -15.49 35.22
C ASP A 136 9.46 -16.03 34.14
N THR A 137 8.87 -16.40 33.01
CA THR A 137 9.58 -16.85 31.81
C THR A 137 9.99 -15.73 30.86
N GLY A 138 9.70 -14.48 31.20
CA GLY A 138 9.89 -13.32 30.34
C GLY A 138 9.25 -13.48 28.96
N MET A 139 9.77 -12.75 27.98
CA MET A 139 9.34 -12.87 26.58
C MET A 139 9.80 -14.19 25.96
N VAL A 140 10.90 -14.77 26.46
CA VAL A 140 11.47 -16.03 25.96
C VAL A 140 10.45 -17.17 26.02
N GLY A 141 9.74 -17.31 27.16
CA GLY A 141 8.69 -18.31 27.29
C GLY A 141 7.54 -18.10 26.31
N ALA A 142 7.06 -16.86 26.18
CA ALA A 142 6.01 -16.50 25.23
C ALA A 142 6.39 -16.84 23.77
N LEU A 143 7.61 -16.50 23.35
CA LEU A 143 8.11 -16.76 22.00
C LEU A 143 8.30 -18.27 21.75
N LEU A 144 8.76 -19.03 22.74
CA LEU A 144 8.91 -20.47 22.63
C LEU A 144 7.55 -21.15 22.43
N ILE A 145 6.56 -20.84 23.27
CA ILE A 145 5.22 -21.42 23.15
C ILE A 145 4.56 -21.02 21.83
N SER A 146 4.64 -19.75 21.47
CA SER A 146 4.11 -19.27 20.19
C SER A 146 4.78 -19.94 18.99
N GLY A 147 6.10 -20.17 19.06
CA GLY A 147 6.84 -20.94 18.05
C GLY A 147 6.33 -22.38 17.89
N ILE A 148 6.03 -23.06 19.01
CA ILE A 148 5.40 -24.40 18.99
C ILE A 148 4.03 -24.34 18.33
N VAL A 149 3.20 -23.35 18.69
CA VAL A 149 1.87 -23.17 18.10
C VAL A 149 1.95 -22.92 16.60
N ILE A 150 2.84 -22.04 16.14
CA ILE A 150 3.05 -21.77 14.72
C ILE A 150 3.46 -23.03 13.96
N TYR A 151 4.31 -23.87 14.57
CA TYR A 151 4.70 -25.15 13.97
C TYR A 151 3.50 -26.09 13.81
N ILE A 152 2.69 -26.24 14.88
CA ILE A 152 1.51 -27.12 14.88
C ILE A 152 0.44 -26.57 13.91
N HIS A 153 0.15 -25.26 13.96
CA HIS A 153 -0.77 -24.59 13.06
C HIS A 153 -0.42 -24.83 11.59
N ASN A 154 0.83 -24.51 11.20
CA ASN A 154 1.28 -24.67 9.82
C ASN A 154 1.23 -26.13 9.33
N ARG A 155 1.25 -27.11 10.25
CA ARG A 155 1.28 -28.53 9.92
C ARG A 155 -0.12 -29.17 9.91
N PHE A 156 -1.02 -28.75 10.80
CA PHE A 156 -2.26 -29.47 11.08
C PHE A 156 -3.55 -28.69 10.78
N TYR A 157 -3.47 -27.39 10.49
CA TYR A 157 -4.65 -26.57 10.28
C TYR A 157 -5.56 -27.07 9.13
N ASP A 158 -5.00 -27.40 7.97
CA ASP A 158 -5.77 -27.93 6.82
C ASP A 158 -5.91 -29.47 6.82
N LYS A 159 -5.61 -30.13 7.94
CA LYS A 159 -5.65 -31.60 7.98
C LYS A 159 -7.09 -32.07 7.98
N GLU A 160 -7.44 -32.91 7.00
CA GLU A 160 -8.74 -33.55 6.96
C GLU A 160 -8.90 -34.55 8.10
N LEU A 161 -10.10 -34.58 8.68
CA LEU A 161 -10.51 -35.49 9.74
C LEU A 161 -11.72 -36.31 9.27
N PRO A 162 -11.88 -37.57 9.71
CA PRO A 162 -13.09 -38.35 9.46
C PRO A 162 -14.38 -37.58 9.83
N ASP A 163 -15.46 -37.79 9.07
CA ASP A 163 -16.67 -36.97 9.15
C ASP A 163 -17.30 -36.90 10.55
N PHE A 164 -17.23 -37.98 11.33
CA PHE A 164 -17.76 -38.02 12.71
C PHE A 164 -17.01 -37.10 13.71
N ILE A 165 -15.80 -36.64 13.37
CA ILE A 165 -15.03 -35.63 14.14
C ILE A 165 -14.69 -34.39 13.30
N GLY A 166 -15.39 -34.19 12.18
CA GLY A 166 -15.16 -33.07 11.26
C GLY A 166 -15.30 -31.68 11.90
N LEU A 167 -16.09 -31.57 12.98
CA LEU A 167 -16.27 -30.33 13.77
C LEU A 167 -14.95 -29.82 14.39
N PHE A 168 -13.99 -30.71 14.61
CA PHE A 168 -12.70 -30.36 15.21
C PHE A 168 -11.64 -29.92 14.18
N ARG A 169 -11.95 -29.79 12.88
CA ARG A 169 -10.97 -29.35 11.87
C ARG A 169 -10.50 -27.89 12.10
N GLY A 170 -9.39 -27.50 11.47
CA GLY A 170 -8.87 -26.13 11.57
C GLY A 170 -8.32 -25.80 12.96
N SER A 171 -8.68 -24.63 13.48
CA SER A 171 -8.20 -24.12 14.77
C SER A 171 -8.51 -25.05 15.95
N SER A 172 -9.67 -25.71 15.94
CA SER A 172 -10.06 -26.65 17.00
C SER A 172 -9.07 -27.81 17.12
N LEU A 173 -8.58 -28.35 16.00
CA LEU A 173 -7.58 -29.42 15.98
C LEU A 173 -6.23 -28.92 16.48
N VAL A 174 -5.84 -27.73 16.05
CA VAL A 174 -4.56 -27.12 16.45
C VAL A 174 -4.54 -26.90 17.97
N VAL A 175 -5.57 -26.27 18.53
CA VAL A 175 -5.68 -26.04 19.99
C VAL A 175 -5.73 -27.36 20.76
N ALA A 176 -6.45 -28.37 20.26
CA ALA A 176 -6.51 -29.68 20.90
C ALA A 176 -5.13 -30.36 20.96
N ILE A 177 -4.36 -30.34 19.87
CA ILE A 177 -3.00 -30.88 19.85
C ILE A 177 -2.11 -30.07 20.81
N CYS A 178 -2.17 -28.74 20.72
CA CYS A 178 -1.42 -27.84 21.57
C CYS A 178 -1.69 -28.10 23.06
N PHE A 179 -2.94 -28.32 23.47
CA PHE A 179 -3.32 -28.62 24.85
C PHE A 179 -2.52 -29.80 25.43
N PHE A 180 -2.48 -30.93 24.72
CA PHE A 180 -1.72 -32.11 25.17
C PHE A 180 -0.21 -31.90 25.10
N VAL A 181 0.29 -31.15 24.11
CA VAL A 181 1.72 -30.79 24.02
C VAL A 181 2.14 -29.88 25.17
N MET A 182 1.27 -28.99 25.65
CA MET A 182 1.61 -28.05 26.73
C MET A 182 1.81 -28.72 28.09
N ILE A 183 1.26 -29.92 28.34
CA ILE A 183 1.46 -30.65 29.61
C ILE A 183 2.94 -31.01 29.84
N PRO A 184 3.62 -31.77 28.95
CA PRO A 184 5.04 -32.07 29.13
C PRO A 184 5.92 -30.83 29.01
N VAL A 185 5.54 -29.84 28.18
CA VAL A 185 6.28 -28.57 28.07
C VAL A 185 6.24 -27.80 29.39
N ALA A 186 5.08 -27.66 30.03
CA ALA A 186 4.93 -27.02 31.34
C ALA A 186 5.75 -27.74 32.43
N LEU A 187 5.69 -29.09 32.46
CA LEU A 187 6.47 -29.87 33.41
C LEU A 187 7.99 -29.66 33.23
N LEU A 188 8.47 -29.67 31.98
CA LEU A 188 9.87 -29.37 31.67
C LEU A 188 10.24 -27.94 32.06
N THR A 189 9.36 -26.97 31.85
CA THR A 189 9.59 -25.59 32.31
C THR A 189 9.73 -25.53 33.83
N CYS A 190 8.87 -26.19 34.60
CA CYS A 190 8.98 -26.24 36.06
C CYS A 190 10.34 -26.78 36.52
N PHE A 191 10.90 -27.80 35.85
CA PHE A 191 12.22 -28.35 36.18
C PHE A 191 13.39 -27.47 35.72
N ILE A 192 13.35 -26.96 34.49
CA ILE A 192 14.53 -26.35 33.84
C ILE A 192 14.61 -24.85 34.14
N TRP A 193 13.48 -24.16 34.16
CA TRP A 193 13.45 -22.71 34.21
C TRP A 193 14.04 -22.09 35.48
N PRO A 194 13.86 -22.66 36.70
CA PRO A 194 14.53 -22.13 37.89
C PRO A 194 16.07 -22.09 37.77
N HIS A 195 16.67 -23.02 37.03
CA HIS A 195 18.10 -22.99 36.73
C HIS A 195 18.46 -21.89 35.73
N ILE A 196 17.62 -21.66 34.72
CA ILE A 196 17.79 -20.55 33.77
C ILE A 196 17.68 -19.21 34.49
N GLN A 197 16.74 -19.06 35.43
CA GLN A 197 16.62 -17.84 36.26
C GLN A 197 17.89 -17.56 37.07
N ASN A 198 18.55 -18.59 37.61
CA ASN A 198 19.86 -18.43 38.25
C ASN A 198 20.91 -17.89 37.27
N VAL A 199 20.96 -18.42 36.04
CA VAL A 199 21.87 -17.93 34.99
C VAL A 199 21.57 -16.46 34.66
N ILE A 200 20.30 -16.08 34.53
CA ILE A 200 19.89 -14.70 34.30
C ILE A 200 20.39 -13.79 35.43
N ARG A 201 20.27 -14.20 36.71
CA ARG A 201 20.81 -13.44 37.85
C ARG A 201 22.33 -13.24 37.79
N TYR A 202 23.07 -14.25 37.34
CA TYR A 202 24.52 -14.10 37.11
C TYR A 202 24.82 -13.12 35.97
N LEU A 203 24.02 -13.14 34.90
CA LEU A 203 24.14 -12.19 33.78
C LEU A 203 23.81 -10.75 34.22
N GLN A 204 22.78 -10.54 35.04
CA GLN A 204 22.47 -9.22 35.63
C GLN A 204 23.69 -8.66 36.36
N THR A 205 24.30 -9.50 37.22
CA THR A 205 25.51 -9.12 37.98
C THR A 205 26.67 -8.79 37.04
N PHE A 206 26.87 -9.57 35.98
CA PHE A 206 27.89 -9.31 34.96
C PHE A 206 27.67 -7.98 34.24
N PHE A 207 26.45 -7.69 33.79
CA PHE A 207 26.12 -6.46 33.08
C PHE A 207 26.23 -5.22 33.98
N ILE A 208 25.77 -5.29 35.22
CA ILE A 208 25.97 -4.21 36.20
C ILE A 208 27.47 -3.93 36.41
N ASN A 209 28.31 -4.98 36.48
CA ASN A 209 29.75 -4.84 36.67
C ASN A 209 30.54 -4.47 35.40
N SER A 210 29.92 -4.55 34.22
CA SER A 210 30.60 -4.28 32.94
C SER A 210 30.96 -2.79 32.74
N GLY A 211 30.36 -1.90 33.52
CA GLY A 211 30.69 -0.47 33.58
C GLY A 211 30.70 0.22 32.21
N ASN A 212 31.62 1.16 32.03
CA ASN A 212 31.71 1.96 30.79
C ASN A 212 31.94 1.10 29.53
N ILE A 213 32.71 0.01 29.64
CA ILE A 213 33.00 -0.88 28.50
C ILE A 213 31.72 -1.58 28.05
N GLY A 214 30.92 -2.07 28.99
CA GLY A 214 29.62 -2.66 28.70
C GLY A 214 28.70 -1.68 27.97
N VAL A 215 28.59 -0.45 28.48
CA VAL A 215 27.78 0.62 27.86
C VAL A 215 28.23 0.89 26.43
N TRP A 216 29.54 0.97 26.19
CA TRP A 216 30.09 1.19 24.85
C TRP A 216 29.74 0.05 23.89
N CYS A 217 30.02 -1.20 24.29
CA CYS A 217 29.74 -2.38 23.47
C CYS A 217 28.24 -2.50 23.15
N TYR A 218 27.39 -2.29 24.15
CA TYR A 218 25.94 -2.29 23.99
C TYR A 218 25.49 -1.22 22.99
N ALA A 219 25.88 0.04 23.21
CA ALA A 219 25.50 1.16 22.36
C ALA A 219 25.98 0.97 20.91
N PHE A 220 27.22 0.51 20.73
CA PHE A 220 27.78 0.23 19.42
C PHE A 220 27.01 -0.89 18.71
N LEU A 221 26.77 -2.02 19.37
CA LEU A 221 26.05 -3.17 18.81
C LEU A 221 24.59 -2.82 18.49
N GLN A 222 23.93 -2.07 19.38
CA GLN A 222 22.56 -1.60 19.18
C GLN A 222 22.46 -0.76 17.90
N LYS A 223 23.42 0.15 17.65
CA LYS A 223 23.36 1.03 16.49
C LYS A 223 23.88 0.37 15.21
N ILE A 224 25.02 -0.33 15.24
CA ILE A 224 25.64 -0.92 14.04
C ILE A 224 24.82 -2.07 13.44
N LEU A 225 24.00 -2.76 14.25
CA LEU A 225 23.18 -3.88 13.80
C LEU A 225 21.81 -3.45 13.24
N ILE A 226 21.45 -2.17 13.27
CA ILE A 226 20.21 -1.63 12.66
C ILE A 226 19.98 -2.13 11.23
N PRO A 227 20.97 -2.11 10.31
CA PRO A 227 20.76 -2.51 8.91
C PRO A 227 20.35 -3.98 8.76
N THR A 228 20.77 -4.81 9.73
CA THR A 228 20.47 -6.26 9.73
C THR A 228 19.16 -6.60 10.44
N GLY A 229 18.60 -5.67 11.22
CA GLY A 229 17.50 -5.94 12.16
C GLY A 229 17.92 -6.69 13.43
N LEU A 230 19.18 -7.11 13.56
CA LEU A 230 19.67 -7.85 14.73
C LEU A 230 19.75 -7.01 16.00
N HIS A 231 19.72 -5.68 15.88
CA HIS A 231 19.72 -4.78 17.03
C HIS A 231 18.56 -5.06 18.01
N HIS A 232 17.40 -5.53 17.55
CA HIS A 232 16.29 -5.94 18.43
C HIS A 232 16.68 -7.04 19.42
N PHE A 233 17.59 -7.95 19.04
CA PHE A 233 18.10 -8.98 19.96
C PHE A 233 19.07 -8.42 21.01
N VAL A 234 19.65 -7.25 20.76
CA VAL A 234 20.56 -6.60 21.69
C VAL A 234 19.77 -5.78 22.70
N TYR A 235 18.87 -4.90 22.26
CA TYR A 235 18.20 -3.99 23.17
C TYR A 235 16.94 -4.58 23.83
N ALA A 236 16.14 -5.40 23.14
CA ALA A 236 14.85 -5.84 23.69
C ALA A 236 14.98 -6.64 25.01
N PRO A 237 15.94 -7.57 25.15
CA PRO A 237 16.14 -8.28 26.42
C PRO A 237 16.65 -7.39 27.55
N ILE A 238 17.35 -6.29 27.23
CA ILE A 238 17.89 -5.36 28.22
C ILE A 238 16.83 -4.35 28.66
N CYS A 239 16.07 -3.79 27.71
CA CYS A 239 15.07 -2.76 27.97
C CYS A 239 13.77 -3.33 28.56
N TYR A 240 13.38 -4.55 28.17
CA TYR A 240 12.04 -5.09 28.44
C TYR A 240 12.01 -6.51 29.03
N ASP A 241 13.17 -7.13 29.27
CA ASP A 241 13.26 -8.43 29.94
C ASP A 241 14.24 -8.37 31.12
N SER A 242 14.22 -9.39 31.96
CA SER A 242 14.95 -9.45 33.21
C SER A 242 16.46 -9.68 33.03
N VAL A 243 17.07 -9.38 31.88
CA VAL A 243 18.50 -9.68 31.62
C VAL A 243 19.45 -8.81 32.44
N VAL A 244 19.09 -7.54 32.68
CA VAL A 244 19.93 -6.60 33.45
C VAL A 244 19.29 -6.24 34.79
N VAL A 245 17.99 -5.95 34.79
CA VAL A 245 17.19 -5.68 35.99
C VAL A 245 15.82 -6.35 35.87
N PRO A 246 15.14 -6.69 36.96
CA PRO A 246 13.80 -7.28 36.91
C PRO A 246 12.86 -6.43 36.05
N GLY A 247 12.24 -7.05 35.03
CA GLY A 247 11.31 -6.38 34.10
C GLY A 247 11.94 -5.50 33.03
N GLY A 248 13.27 -5.39 32.97
CA GLY A 248 14.00 -4.59 31.98
C GLY A 248 14.20 -3.13 32.39
N THR A 249 15.20 -2.48 31.80
CA THR A 249 15.66 -1.16 32.24
C THR A 249 14.63 -0.05 32.07
N SER A 250 13.73 -0.12 31.08
CA SER A 250 12.71 0.90 30.85
C SER A 250 11.57 0.82 31.88
N VAL A 251 11.07 -0.40 32.15
CA VAL A 251 10.02 -0.62 33.15
C VAL A 251 10.55 -0.30 34.55
N TYR A 252 11.75 -0.80 34.87
CA TYR A 252 12.38 -0.54 36.16
C TYR A 252 12.54 0.95 36.42
N TRP A 253 13.02 1.72 35.44
CA TRP A 253 13.17 3.17 35.62
C TRP A 253 11.83 3.82 35.95
N ALA A 254 10.79 3.57 35.16
CA ALA A 254 9.48 4.16 35.34
C ALA A 254 8.82 3.79 36.68
N THR A 255 8.97 2.56 37.17
CA THR A 255 8.39 2.16 38.47
C THR A 255 9.16 2.67 39.68
N HIS A 256 10.42 3.06 39.54
CA HIS A 256 11.29 3.51 40.65
C HIS A 256 11.58 5.02 40.63
N ILE A 257 10.89 5.80 39.78
CA ILE A 257 11.05 7.26 39.73
C ILE A 257 10.88 7.87 41.13
N GLN A 258 9.89 7.44 41.91
CA GLN A 258 9.65 7.99 43.26
C GLN A 258 10.84 7.79 44.21
N ASP A 259 11.51 6.63 44.13
CA ASP A 259 12.69 6.35 44.95
C ASP A 259 13.83 7.32 44.61
N PHE A 260 14.05 7.56 43.32
CA PHE A 260 15.06 8.50 42.84
C PHE A 260 14.72 9.95 43.20
N GLN A 261 13.44 10.31 43.18
CA GLN A 261 12.96 11.66 43.49
C GLN A 261 13.18 12.08 44.94
N THR A 262 13.12 11.13 45.87
CA THR A 262 13.20 11.42 47.32
C THR A 262 14.60 11.26 47.91
N SER A 263 15.60 10.94 47.09
CA SER A 263 16.96 10.64 47.53
C SER A 263 17.97 11.64 46.98
N ALA A 264 18.87 12.13 47.85
CA ALA A 264 19.99 12.99 47.49
C ALA A 264 21.26 12.22 47.04
N LYS A 265 21.26 10.88 47.10
CA LYS A 265 22.35 10.05 46.54
C LYS A 265 22.43 10.27 45.03
N THR A 266 23.59 10.09 44.42
CA THR A 266 23.69 10.29 42.97
C THR A 266 22.88 9.23 42.21
N LEU A 267 22.31 9.58 41.05
CA LEU A 267 21.57 8.61 40.21
C LEU A 267 22.43 7.39 39.85
N LYS A 268 23.75 7.58 39.69
CA LYS A 268 24.70 6.51 39.39
C LYS A 268 24.95 5.57 40.57
N GLU A 269 24.83 6.03 41.81
CA GLU A 269 24.88 5.17 43.00
C GLU A 269 23.58 4.37 43.18
N MET A 270 22.43 4.97 42.85
CA MET A 270 21.12 4.33 43.00
C MET A 270 20.79 3.37 41.83
N TYR A 271 21.28 3.69 40.64
CA TYR A 271 21.04 2.92 39.42
C TYR A 271 22.33 2.87 38.57
N PRO A 272 23.30 2.01 38.91
CA PRO A 272 24.62 1.94 38.25
C PRO A 272 24.56 1.27 36.86
N ILE A 273 23.54 1.58 36.05
CA ILE A 273 23.26 0.96 34.75
C ILE A 273 23.14 2.03 33.67
N GLY A 274 23.97 1.94 32.64
CA GLY A 274 24.06 2.94 31.56
C GLY A 274 23.45 2.51 30.21
N PHE A 275 22.65 1.45 30.16
CA PHE A 275 22.13 0.91 28.89
C PHE A 275 20.87 1.62 28.34
N SER A 276 20.33 2.59 29.07
CA SER A 276 19.13 3.37 28.65
C SER A 276 19.47 4.75 28.06
N LEU A 277 20.72 4.98 27.64
CA LEU A 277 21.19 6.28 27.13
C LEU A 277 21.06 6.44 25.60
N SER A 278 20.46 5.46 24.91
CA SER A 278 20.48 5.38 23.44
C SER A 278 19.85 6.56 22.69
N GLY A 279 18.92 7.30 23.30
CA GLY A 279 18.33 8.46 22.62
C GLY A 279 19.18 9.72 22.65
N LEU A 280 20.31 9.75 23.38
CA LEU A 280 21.21 10.90 23.34
C LEU A 280 21.69 11.19 21.91
N SER A 281 22.06 10.17 21.13
CA SER A 281 22.42 10.35 19.72
C SER A 281 21.21 10.68 18.83
N LYS A 282 20.01 10.25 19.21
CA LYS A 282 18.79 10.55 18.46
C LYS A 282 18.44 12.04 18.47
N VAL A 283 18.74 12.72 19.57
CA VAL A 283 18.59 14.17 19.69
C VAL A 283 19.85 14.88 19.20
N PHE A 284 20.99 14.66 19.85
CA PHE A 284 22.20 15.44 19.62
C PHE A 284 22.94 15.04 18.33
N GLY A 285 22.94 13.76 17.98
CA GLY A 285 23.49 13.28 16.72
C GLY A 285 22.72 13.82 15.52
N SER A 286 21.38 13.81 15.58
CA SER A 286 20.52 14.35 14.51
C SER A 286 20.76 15.83 14.24
N LEU A 287 20.96 16.64 15.29
CA LEU A 287 21.32 18.06 15.13
C LEU A 287 22.66 18.24 14.39
N GLY A 288 23.67 17.42 14.72
CA GLY A 288 24.96 17.44 14.06
C GLY A 288 24.89 17.00 12.59
N VAL A 289 24.12 15.94 12.30
CA VAL A 289 23.86 15.44 10.93
C VAL A 289 23.14 16.51 10.10
N PHE A 290 22.10 17.14 10.65
CA PHE A 290 21.38 18.23 9.98
C PHE A 290 22.32 19.37 9.58
N GLY A 291 23.13 19.86 10.53
CA GLY A 291 24.09 20.91 10.25
C GLY A 291 25.08 20.52 9.15
N ALA A 292 25.59 19.29 9.18
CA ALA A 292 26.55 18.81 8.19
C ALA A 292 25.94 18.74 6.78
N PHE A 293 24.73 18.21 6.65
CA PHE A 293 24.04 18.14 5.34
C PHE A 293 23.73 19.54 4.81
N TYR A 294 23.22 20.44 5.65
CA TYR A 294 22.91 21.80 5.23
C TYR A 294 24.14 22.58 4.74
N VAL A 295 25.27 22.48 5.45
CA VAL A 295 26.51 23.20 5.08
C VAL A 295 27.19 22.58 3.86
N THR A 296 27.02 21.28 3.64
CA THR A 296 27.63 20.58 2.50
C THR A 296 26.75 20.56 1.26
N ALA A 297 25.46 20.92 1.35
CA ALA A 297 24.56 21.06 0.22
C ALA A 297 24.96 22.20 -0.74
N LYS A 298 24.66 22.02 -2.03
CA LYS A 298 24.83 23.03 -3.09
C LYS A 298 23.96 24.27 -2.80
N PRO A 299 24.43 25.50 -3.08
CA PRO A 299 23.71 26.74 -2.77
C PRO A 299 22.23 26.76 -3.20
N GLU A 300 21.96 26.32 -4.42
CA GLU A 300 20.66 26.26 -5.07
C GLU A 300 19.72 25.19 -4.46
N LYS A 301 20.27 24.16 -3.83
CA LYS A 301 19.50 23.06 -3.19
C LYS A 301 19.29 23.27 -1.68
N LYS A 302 19.95 24.26 -1.06
CA LYS A 302 19.86 24.53 0.40
C LYS A 302 18.43 24.75 0.90
N LYS A 303 17.59 25.47 0.15
CA LYS A 303 16.18 25.70 0.53
C LYS A 303 15.38 24.40 0.56
N LYS A 304 15.63 23.48 -0.38
CA LYS A 304 15.01 22.15 -0.40
C LYS A 304 15.51 21.27 0.74
N VAL A 305 16.83 21.26 0.99
CA VAL A 305 17.43 20.53 2.13
C VAL A 305 16.84 21.01 3.46
N LEU A 306 16.63 22.32 3.64
CA LEU A 306 15.95 22.85 4.83
C LEU A 306 14.52 22.33 4.95
N GLY A 307 13.75 22.38 3.85
CA GLY A 307 12.36 21.91 3.82
C GLY A 307 12.22 20.42 4.18
N LEU A 308 13.19 19.59 3.84
CA LEU A 308 13.20 18.16 4.13
C LEU A 308 13.77 17.83 5.51
N MET A 309 14.89 18.46 5.88
CA MET A 309 15.62 18.09 7.09
C MET A 309 15.02 18.69 8.36
N ILE A 310 14.35 19.85 8.30
CA ILE A 310 13.72 20.45 9.48
C ILE A 310 12.62 19.54 10.06
N PRO A 311 11.63 19.06 9.28
CA PRO A 311 10.60 18.15 9.82
C PRO A 311 11.19 16.83 10.34
N ALA A 312 12.15 16.24 9.62
CA ALA A 312 12.78 14.98 9.99
C ALA A 312 13.62 15.11 11.29
N THR A 313 14.39 16.20 11.41
CA THR A 313 15.20 16.48 12.61
C THR A 313 14.34 16.86 13.80
N LEU A 314 13.26 17.62 13.59
CA LEU A 314 12.32 17.96 14.65
C LEU A 314 11.63 16.70 15.20
N THR A 315 11.23 15.79 14.30
CA THR A 315 10.66 14.49 14.69
C THR A 315 11.66 13.69 15.52
N ALA A 316 12.90 13.53 15.04
CA ALA A 316 13.96 12.85 15.77
C ALA A 316 14.23 13.45 17.16
N VAL A 317 14.30 14.77 17.26
CA VAL A 317 14.59 15.49 18.50
C VAL A 317 13.43 15.37 19.49
N LEU A 318 12.19 15.54 19.05
CA LEU A 318 11.03 15.54 19.95
C LEU A 318 10.62 14.15 20.38
N THR A 319 10.59 13.18 19.45
CA THR A 319 10.00 11.86 19.68
C THR A 319 11.03 10.73 19.69
N GLY A 320 12.25 10.95 19.22
CA GLY A 320 13.29 9.92 19.15
C GLY A 320 13.10 8.94 17.98
N ILE A 321 12.37 9.34 16.94
CA ILE A 321 12.23 8.60 15.67
C ILE A 321 13.25 9.14 14.68
N THR A 322 14.31 8.37 14.41
CA THR A 322 15.46 8.82 13.62
C THR A 322 15.56 8.16 12.25
N GLU A 323 14.69 7.19 11.95
CA GLU A 323 14.73 6.39 10.72
C GLU A 323 14.79 7.25 9.44
N PRO A 324 13.98 8.33 9.27
CA PRO A 324 14.07 9.16 8.07
C PRO A 324 15.46 9.80 7.84
N LEU A 325 16.20 10.07 8.92
CA LEU A 325 17.54 10.66 8.87
C LEU A 325 18.64 9.61 8.78
N GLU A 326 18.63 8.63 9.68
CA GLU A 326 19.65 7.59 9.78
C GLU A 326 19.69 6.70 8.53
N PHE A 327 18.51 6.39 7.95
CA PHE A 327 18.45 5.52 6.77
C PHE A 327 18.97 6.22 5.52
N THR A 328 18.82 7.54 5.43
CA THR A 328 19.34 8.33 4.32
C THR A 328 20.84 8.14 4.15
N PHE A 329 21.65 8.30 5.21
CA PHE A 329 23.10 8.06 5.08
C PHE A 329 23.50 6.61 5.27
N LEU A 330 22.68 5.75 5.88
CA LEU A 330 22.92 4.31 5.87
C LEU A 330 23.04 3.77 4.44
N PHE A 331 22.19 4.26 3.54
CA PHE A 331 22.10 3.76 2.18
C PHE A 331 22.93 4.53 1.17
N VAL A 332 23.00 5.85 1.32
CA VAL A 332 23.72 6.73 0.40
C VAL A 332 25.20 6.87 0.75
N ALA A 333 25.58 6.73 2.02
CA ALA A 333 26.95 6.86 2.49
C ALA A 333 27.25 5.97 3.72
N PRO A 334 27.31 4.63 3.56
CA PRO A 334 27.40 3.68 4.68
C PRO A 334 28.54 3.94 5.68
N LEU A 335 29.65 4.55 5.23
CA LEU A 335 30.75 4.96 6.09
C LEU A 335 30.31 5.97 7.15
N LEU A 336 29.42 6.91 6.82
CA LEU A 336 28.84 7.85 7.78
C LEU A 336 28.01 7.12 8.84
N PHE A 337 27.35 6.01 8.49
CA PHE A 337 26.60 5.20 9.44
C PHE A 337 27.51 4.46 10.43
N LEU A 338 28.63 3.90 9.96
CA LEU A 338 29.65 3.31 10.85
C LEU A 338 30.19 4.33 11.85
N VAL A 339 30.52 5.53 11.36
CA VAL A 339 30.99 6.64 12.21
C VAL A 339 29.89 7.11 13.16
N HIS A 340 28.64 7.16 12.72
CA HIS A 340 27.49 7.46 13.58
C HIS A 340 27.37 6.48 14.74
N ALA A 341 27.44 5.16 14.47
CA ALA A 341 27.39 4.13 15.51
C ALA A 341 28.55 4.22 16.50
N PHE A 342 29.76 4.55 16.03
CA PHE A 342 30.91 4.77 16.88
C PHE A 342 30.74 6.02 17.78
N LEU A 343 30.31 7.14 17.20
CA LEU A 343 30.09 8.38 17.96
C LEU A 343 28.95 8.23 18.97
N ASP A 344 27.90 7.48 18.63
CA ASP A 344 26.81 7.13 19.54
C ASP A 344 27.31 6.36 20.76
N ALA A 345 28.10 5.31 20.54
CA ALA A 345 28.71 4.54 21.62
C ALA A 345 29.61 5.39 22.52
N CYS A 346 30.40 6.29 21.93
CA CYS A 346 31.25 7.22 22.67
C CYS A 346 30.44 8.23 23.49
N LEU A 347 29.37 8.81 22.91
CA LEU A 347 28.49 9.74 23.61
C LEU A 347 27.88 9.09 24.84
N GLN A 348 27.23 7.94 24.66
CA GLN A 348 26.57 7.23 25.77
C GLN A 348 27.56 6.86 26.87
N THR A 349 28.73 6.36 26.49
CA THR A 349 29.76 5.93 27.45
C THR A 349 30.34 7.10 28.24
N ILE A 350 30.64 8.22 27.58
CA ILE A 350 31.18 9.42 28.24
C ILE A 350 30.12 10.06 29.13
N SER A 351 28.87 10.14 28.67
CA SER A 351 27.75 10.59 29.48
C SER A 351 27.61 9.73 30.75
N PHE A 352 27.61 8.41 30.62
CA PHE A 352 27.56 7.50 31.77
C PHE A 352 28.77 7.65 32.70
N ALA A 353 29.98 7.79 32.14
CA ALA A 353 31.20 8.01 32.92
C ALA A 353 31.09 9.27 33.78
N LEU A 354 30.52 10.35 33.23
CA LEU A 354 30.28 11.63 33.89
C LEU A 354 29.06 11.66 34.82
N GLY A 355 28.38 10.51 35.03
CA GLY A 355 27.29 10.39 35.99
C GLY A 355 25.89 10.54 35.40
N VAL A 356 25.75 10.63 34.07
CA VAL A 356 24.45 10.66 33.40
C VAL A 356 23.82 9.27 33.42
N VAL A 357 22.67 9.18 34.07
CA VAL A 357 21.86 7.98 34.20
C VAL A 357 20.40 8.37 34.06
N GLY A 358 19.64 7.62 33.29
CA GLY A 358 18.22 7.85 33.08
C GLY A 358 17.64 7.04 31.94
N ASP A 359 16.32 7.09 31.80
CA ASP A 359 15.65 6.60 30.60
C ASP A 359 15.61 7.69 29.54
N PHE A 360 16.60 7.66 28.64
CA PHE A 360 16.70 8.58 27.53
C PHE A 360 16.44 7.87 26.19
N GLY A 361 15.76 6.73 26.17
CA GLY A 361 15.52 5.97 24.92
C GLY A 361 14.65 6.71 23.89
N GLY A 362 13.80 7.63 24.35
CA GLY A 362 12.96 8.50 23.51
C GLY A 362 13.59 9.86 23.19
N GLY A 363 12.80 10.75 22.57
CA GLY A 363 13.18 12.15 22.35
C GLY A 363 12.95 13.04 23.57
N ILE A 364 13.10 14.37 23.40
CA ILE A 364 13.01 15.36 24.50
C ILE A 364 11.73 15.22 25.32
N ILE A 365 10.59 14.88 24.70
CA ILE A 365 9.31 14.71 25.43
C ILE A 365 9.46 13.64 26.52
N ASN A 366 10.05 12.49 26.17
CA ASN A 366 10.30 11.40 27.12
C ASN A 366 11.30 11.81 28.21
N TRP A 367 12.34 12.56 27.84
CA TRP A 367 13.36 13.01 28.80
C TRP A 367 12.79 13.95 29.85
N VAL A 368 11.95 14.89 29.43
CA VAL A 368 11.29 15.84 30.32
C VAL A 368 10.41 15.08 31.31
N VAL A 369 9.59 14.16 30.82
CA VAL A 369 8.54 13.51 31.62
C VAL A 369 9.09 12.42 32.54
N LEU A 370 10.05 11.60 32.10
CA LEU A 370 10.60 10.49 32.90
C LEU A 370 11.91 10.81 33.63
N ASN A 371 12.49 12.00 33.41
CA ASN A 371 13.74 12.39 34.04
C ASN A 371 13.70 13.83 34.57
N TRP A 372 13.74 14.84 33.69
CA TRP A 372 14.07 16.22 34.10
C TRP A 372 13.06 16.81 35.07
N LEU A 373 11.76 16.69 34.75
CA LEU A 373 10.69 17.24 35.57
C LEU A 373 10.54 16.49 36.90
N PRO A 374 10.43 15.15 36.94
CA PRO A 374 10.28 14.44 38.21
C PRO A 374 11.53 14.57 39.09
N LEU A 375 12.74 14.48 38.54
CA LEU A 375 13.98 14.32 39.31
C LEU A 375 14.77 15.62 39.54
N GLY A 376 14.29 16.75 39.01
CA GLY A 376 15.01 18.02 39.02
C GLY A 376 15.43 18.51 40.42
N MET A 377 14.65 18.22 41.46
CA MET A 377 14.92 18.70 42.83
C MET A 377 16.33 18.34 43.32
N TYR A 378 16.74 17.07 43.18
CA TYR A 378 18.06 16.61 43.60
C TYR A 378 19.03 16.39 42.44
N HIS A 379 18.53 16.14 41.22
CA HIS A 379 19.35 15.61 40.12
C HIS A 379 19.53 16.54 38.93
N TRP A 380 19.06 17.80 38.97
CA TRP A 380 19.14 18.74 37.84
C TRP A 380 20.55 18.90 37.24
N LYS A 381 21.60 18.82 38.07
CA LYS A 381 23.01 18.95 37.63
C LYS A 381 23.38 17.88 36.61
N VAL A 382 22.84 16.66 36.75
CA VAL A 382 23.10 15.54 35.83
C VAL A 382 22.57 15.87 34.43
N TYR A 383 21.42 16.54 34.34
CA TYR A 383 20.81 16.91 33.06
C TYR A 383 21.51 18.09 32.38
N ILE A 384 22.14 18.98 33.15
CA ILE A 384 23.05 19.97 32.57
C ILE A 384 24.27 19.28 31.97
N VAL A 385 24.89 18.35 32.70
CA VAL A 385 26.02 17.56 32.18
C VAL A 385 25.61 16.82 30.90
N GLN A 386 24.44 16.19 30.89
CA GLN A 386 23.86 15.53 29.71
C GLN A 386 23.79 16.49 28.51
N VAL A 387 23.18 17.67 28.66
CA VAL A 387 22.99 18.63 27.57
C VAL A 387 24.31 19.21 27.09
N VAL A 388 25.23 19.55 27.99
CA VAL A 388 26.55 20.08 27.63
C VAL A 388 27.35 19.05 26.83
N VAL A 389 27.42 17.81 27.31
CA VAL A 389 28.11 16.71 26.60
C VAL A 389 27.44 16.46 25.24
N GLY A 390 26.10 16.45 25.21
CA GLY A 390 25.32 16.29 23.99
C GLY A 390 25.64 17.36 22.94
N ILE A 391 25.64 18.65 23.31
CA ILE A 391 25.96 19.77 22.41
C ILE A 391 27.40 19.66 21.89
N ILE A 392 28.37 19.34 22.76
CA ILE A 392 29.77 19.13 22.34
C ILE A 392 29.81 18.04 21.27
N PHE A 393 29.11 16.94 21.50
CA PHE A 393 29.00 15.86 20.53
C PHE A 393 28.28 16.28 19.24
N SER A 394 27.21 17.10 19.29
CA SER A 394 26.59 17.65 18.08
C SER A 394 27.61 18.40 17.21
N PHE A 395 28.51 19.17 17.82
CA PHE A 395 29.62 19.80 17.09
C PHE A 395 30.60 18.78 16.53
N ILE A 396 30.98 17.76 17.30
CA ILE A 396 31.85 16.68 16.82
C ILE A 396 31.22 15.98 15.61
N TRP A 397 29.94 15.60 15.69
CA TRP A 397 29.18 15.04 14.57
C TRP A 397 29.21 15.97 13.37
N PHE A 398 28.90 17.25 13.56
CA PHE A 398 28.91 18.26 12.51
C PHE A 398 30.27 18.33 11.79
N PHE A 399 31.38 18.47 12.52
CA PHE A 399 32.71 18.60 11.93
C PHE A 399 33.18 17.30 11.26
N VAL A 400 32.99 16.15 11.92
CA VAL A 400 33.38 14.84 11.38
C VAL A 400 32.59 14.52 10.11
N PHE A 401 31.26 14.69 10.12
CA PHE A 401 30.43 14.44 8.94
C PHE A 401 30.77 15.41 7.82
N THR A 402 30.88 16.71 8.12
CA THR A 402 31.26 17.72 7.10
C THR A 402 32.61 17.38 6.46
N PHE A 403 33.59 16.97 7.27
CA PHE A 403 34.90 16.55 6.77
C PHE A 403 34.79 15.31 5.87
N LEU A 404 34.12 14.25 6.31
CA LEU A 404 33.97 13.01 5.54
C LEU A 404 33.20 13.24 4.23
N ILE A 405 32.10 13.99 4.28
CA ILE A 405 31.29 14.31 3.11
C ILE A 405 32.11 15.06 2.06
N LYS A 406 32.90 16.07 2.48
CA LYS A 406 33.75 16.84 1.57
C LYS A 406 34.97 16.07 1.09
N LYS A 407 35.62 15.29 1.96
CA LYS A 407 36.85 14.55 1.66
C LYS A 407 36.63 13.42 0.66
N PHE A 408 35.48 12.74 0.76
CA PHE A 408 35.14 11.59 -0.06
C PHE A 408 34.04 11.88 -1.10
N ASP A 409 33.67 13.16 -1.27
CA ASP A 409 32.59 13.64 -2.15
C ASP A 409 31.30 12.81 -2.06
N MET A 410 30.83 12.58 -0.84
CA MET A 410 29.65 11.75 -0.59
C MET A 410 28.37 12.47 -1.07
N LYS A 411 27.49 11.73 -1.75
CA LYS A 411 26.25 12.24 -2.36
C LYS A 411 25.11 12.42 -1.36
N THR A 412 25.35 13.09 -0.23
CA THR A 412 24.32 13.37 0.78
C THR A 412 23.24 14.34 0.26
N PRO A 413 22.05 14.41 0.89
CA PRO A 413 20.97 15.31 0.48
C PRO A 413 21.42 16.73 0.14
N GLY A 414 21.14 17.16 -1.09
CA GLY A 414 21.53 18.46 -1.63
C GLY A 414 22.89 18.51 -2.32
N ARG A 415 23.60 17.38 -2.43
CA ARG A 415 24.86 17.22 -3.19
C ARG A 415 24.71 16.38 -4.47
N GLU A 416 23.49 16.03 -4.83
CA GLU A 416 23.16 15.28 -6.06
C GLU A 416 23.33 16.17 -7.31
N GLU A 417 23.41 15.55 -8.50
CA GLU A 417 23.41 16.27 -9.78
C GLU A 417 22.09 17.05 -9.98
N ASP A 418 22.08 18.09 -10.81
CA ASP A 418 20.94 19.02 -10.87
C ASP A 418 19.68 18.38 -11.48
N SER A 419 19.85 17.28 -12.21
CA SER A 419 18.80 16.40 -12.73
C SER A 419 18.23 15.42 -11.70
N GLU A 420 18.91 15.20 -10.56
CA GLU A 420 18.47 14.27 -9.52
C GLU A 420 17.71 15.02 -8.40
N GLU A 421 16.53 14.50 -8.04
CA GLU A 421 15.68 15.06 -6.99
C GLU A 421 16.33 14.90 -5.60
N THR A 422 16.36 15.99 -4.82
CA THR A 422 16.83 15.93 -3.43
C THR A 422 15.73 15.33 -2.56
N LYS A 423 16.00 14.15 -1.99
CA LYS A 423 15.07 13.44 -1.11
C LYS A 423 15.80 12.78 0.07
N LEU A 424 15.04 12.43 1.11
CA LEU A 424 15.47 11.50 2.14
C LEU A 424 15.18 10.08 1.64
N TYR A 425 16.05 9.13 1.96
CA TYR A 425 15.91 7.76 1.48
C TYR A 425 15.42 6.86 2.62
N THR A 426 14.27 6.23 2.39
CA THR A 426 13.83 5.09 3.19
C THR A 426 14.48 3.80 2.69
N LYS A 427 14.36 2.73 3.49
CA LYS A 427 14.85 1.41 3.12
C LYS A 427 14.20 0.85 1.86
N ASN A 428 12.91 1.11 1.65
CA ASN A 428 12.17 0.61 0.49
C ASN A 428 12.57 1.38 -0.77
N GLU A 429 12.66 2.71 -0.69
CA GLU A 429 13.08 3.55 -1.82
C GLU A 429 14.55 3.34 -2.22
N TYR A 430 15.43 2.97 -1.28
CA TYR A 430 16.81 2.58 -1.63
C TYR A 430 16.86 1.24 -2.39
N LEU A 431 16.01 0.28 -2.02
CA LEU A 431 15.90 -0.98 -2.74
C LEU A 431 15.36 -0.75 -4.14
N GLU A 432 14.37 0.14 -4.29
CA GLU A 432 13.81 0.58 -5.57
C GLU A 432 14.84 1.35 -6.42
N THR A 433 15.59 2.30 -5.86
CA THR A 433 16.62 3.08 -6.60
C THR A 433 17.87 2.27 -6.98
N LYS A 434 18.15 1.16 -6.29
CA LYS A 434 19.17 0.18 -6.72
C LYS A 434 18.71 -0.66 -7.92
N ASP A 435 17.41 -0.81 -8.09
CA ASP A 435 16.81 -1.47 -9.25
C ASP A 435 16.64 -0.50 -10.44
N GLU A 436 16.67 0.83 -10.22
CA GLU A 436 16.58 1.86 -11.27
C GLU A 436 17.89 2.11 -12.05
N LYS A 437 19.07 1.83 -11.49
CA LYS A 437 20.35 1.94 -12.23
C LYS A 437 20.73 0.62 -12.92
N GLY A 438 19.88 0.18 -13.85
CA GLY A 438 20.24 -0.86 -14.82
C GLY A 438 19.04 -1.63 -15.34
N ASN A 439 18.69 -1.35 -16.59
CA ASN A 439 17.81 -2.15 -17.43
C ASN A 439 18.43 -3.54 -17.72
N LYS A 440 18.55 -4.38 -16.68
CA LYS A 440 18.93 -5.80 -16.71
C LYS A 440 18.21 -6.46 -15.55
N LEU A 441 17.44 -7.51 -15.85
CA LEU A 441 16.93 -8.48 -14.87
C LEU A 441 17.93 -8.66 -13.71
N SER A 442 17.46 -8.55 -12.46
CA SER A 442 18.32 -8.68 -11.27
C SER A 442 19.23 -9.92 -11.40
N LYS A 443 20.48 -9.84 -10.94
CA LYS A 443 21.43 -10.99 -11.01
C LYS A 443 20.79 -12.28 -10.46
N ALA A 444 19.95 -12.14 -9.43
CA ALA A 444 19.20 -13.25 -8.87
C ALA A 444 18.13 -13.81 -9.81
N SER A 445 17.43 -12.94 -10.54
CA SER A 445 16.44 -13.32 -11.56
C SER A 445 17.08 -14.00 -12.77
N GLN A 446 18.24 -13.51 -13.23
CA GLN A 446 19.01 -14.17 -14.29
C GLN A 446 19.50 -15.56 -13.85
N GLN A 447 20.08 -15.68 -12.65
CA GLN A 447 20.52 -16.96 -12.11
C GLN A 447 19.36 -17.94 -11.94
N ALA A 448 18.23 -17.48 -11.40
CA ALA A 448 17.03 -18.29 -11.24
C ALA A 448 16.50 -18.82 -12.58
N SER A 449 16.40 -17.94 -13.58
CA SER A 449 15.96 -18.30 -14.93
C SER A 449 16.86 -19.35 -15.59
N GLU A 450 18.18 -19.21 -15.46
CA GLU A 450 19.13 -20.15 -16.06
C GLU A 450 19.18 -21.48 -15.29
N TYR A 451 19.13 -21.46 -13.96
CA TYR A 451 19.09 -22.70 -13.18
C TYR A 451 17.87 -23.56 -13.46
N ILE A 452 16.72 -22.97 -13.78
CA ILE A 452 15.51 -23.72 -14.17
C ILE A 452 15.70 -24.45 -15.50
N LYS A 453 16.34 -23.80 -16.48
CA LYS A 453 16.68 -24.46 -17.76
C LYS A 453 17.63 -25.63 -17.52
N LEU A 454 18.66 -25.42 -16.70
CA LEU A 454 19.69 -26.43 -16.44
C LEU A 454 19.18 -27.65 -15.65
N VAL A 455 18.08 -27.53 -14.92
CA VAL A 455 17.42 -28.67 -14.24
C VAL A 455 16.31 -29.31 -15.07
N GLY A 456 16.15 -28.94 -16.35
CA GLY A 456 15.19 -29.56 -17.26
C GLY A 456 13.78 -28.95 -17.23
N GLY A 457 13.65 -27.68 -16.84
CA GLY A 457 12.38 -26.93 -16.88
C GLY A 457 11.64 -26.87 -15.53
N ALA A 458 10.65 -25.98 -15.43
CA ALA A 458 9.88 -25.78 -14.20
C ALA A 458 9.00 -26.99 -13.88
N GLU A 459 8.49 -27.63 -14.93
CA GLU A 459 7.72 -28.87 -14.90
C GLU A 459 8.51 -30.06 -14.33
N ASN A 460 9.85 -30.03 -14.38
CA ASN A 460 10.70 -31.05 -13.79
C ASN A 460 10.95 -30.82 -12.29
N VAL A 461 10.63 -29.66 -11.73
CA VAL A 461 10.82 -29.36 -10.31
C VAL A 461 9.55 -29.74 -9.52
N VAL A 462 9.70 -30.51 -8.44
CA VAL A 462 8.63 -30.95 -7.53
C VAL A 462 8.56 -30.08 -6.28
N ASP A 463 9.71 -29.61 -5.80
CA ASP A 463 9.80 -28.72 -4.63
C ASP A 463 11.10 -27.92 -4.70
N VAL A 464 11.04 -26.68 -4.19
CA VAL A 464 12.21 -25.79 -4.05
C VAL A 464 12.32 -25.24 -2.64
N THR A 465 13.47 -25.50 -2.03
CA THR A 465 13.86 -24.92 -0.75
C THR A 465 15.28 -24.37 -0.84
N ASN A 466 15.76 -23.70 0.20
CA ASN A 466 17.14 -23.26 0.24
C ASN A 466 17.70 -23.26 1.67
N CYS A 467 19.01 -23.49 1.79
CA CYS A 467 19.77 -23.25 3.00
C CYS A 467 20.50 -21.89 2.90
N ALA A 468 21.56 -21.67 3.69
CA ALA A 468 22.30 -20.40 3.66
C ALA A 468 23.04 -20.15 2.33
N THR A 469 23.49 -21.22 1.65
CA THR A 469 24.36 -21.12 0.47
C THR A 469 23.91 -21.98 -0.71
N ARG A 470 22.87 -22.80 -0.56
CA ARG A 470 22.45 -23.75 -1.61
C ARG A 470 20.94 -23.68 -1.85
N LEU A 471 20.58 -23.76 -3.12
CA LEU A 471 19.21 -23.98 -3.59
C LEU A 471 19.01 -25.49 -3.68
N ARG A 472 17.98 -26.01 -3.02
CA ARG A 472 17.69 -27.44 -2.92
C ARG A 472 16.42 -27.72 -3.71
N LEU A 473 16.55 -28.64 -4.65
CA LEU A 473 15.51 -29.01 -5.58
C LEU A 473 15.21 -30.49 -5.41
N THR A 474 13.92 -30.82 -5.46
CA THR A 474 13.47 -32.19 -5.72
C THR A 474 12.98 -32.22 -7.16
N LEU A 475 13.52 -33.10 -7.99
CA LEU A 475 13.18 -33.20 -9.41
C LEU A 475 12.29 -34.41 -9.69
N LYS A 476 11.54 -34.39 -10.81
CA LYS A 476 10.76 -35.55 -11.29
C LYS A 476 11.65 -36.55 -12.00
N ASP A 477 12.58 -36.05 -12.80
CA ASP A 477 13.55 -36.83 -13.59
C ASP A 477 14.95 -36.19 -13.48
N ASP A 478 15.91 -36.95 -12.96
CA ASP A 478 17.29 -36.54 -12.79
C ASP A 478 18.18 -36.83 -14.01
N SER A 479 17.67 -37.53 -15.03
CA SER A 479 18.43 -37.86 -16.25
C SER A 479 18.59 -36.68 -17.21
N ILE A 480 17.77 -35.63 -17.07
CA ILE A 480 17.74 -34.45 -17.95
C ILE A 480 18.45 -33.22 -17.38
N ILE A 481 19.15 -33.37 -16.25
CA ILE A 481 19.94 -32.29 -15.64
C ILE A 481 21.23 -32.03 -16.44
N SER A 482 21.58 -30.76 -16.58
CA SER A 482 22.84 -30.33 -17.21
C SER A 482 24.06 -30.62 -16.32
N LYS A 483 25.27 -30.49 -16.87
CA LYS A 483 26.51 -30.84 -16.15
C LYS A 483 26.87 -29.74 -15.14
N GLU A 484 27.66 -30.10 -14.12
CA GLU A 484 28.08 -29.16 -13.08
C GLU A 484 28.80 -27.92 -13.66
N GLU A 485 29.55 -28.06 -14.77
CA GLU A 485 30.21 -26.94 -15.43
C GLU A 485 29.22 -25.87 -15.91
N ASP A 486 28.04 -26.27 -16.39
CA ASP A 486 27.01 -25.35 -16.91
C ASP A 486 26.40 -24.52 -15.77
N PHE A 487 26.17 -25.14 -14.61
CA PHE A 487 25.74 -24.42 -13.41
C PHE A 487 26.79 -23.41 -12.94
N LYS A 488 28.09 -23.77 -13.02
CA LYS A 488 29.18 -22.86 -12.67
C LYS A 488 29.28 -21.68 -13.63
N ALA A 489 29.07 -21.90 -14.93
CA ALA A 489 29.09 -20.85 -15.95
C ALA A 489 28.05 -19.74 -15.70
N VAL A 490 26.90 -20.08 -15.13
CA VAL A 490 25.84 -19.11 -14.75
C VAL A 490 25.93 -18.66 -13.28
N GLY A 491 27.07 -18.91 -12.63
CA GLY A 491 27.43 -18.33 -11.33
C GLY A 491 27.13 -19.20 -10.10
N ALA A 492 26.96 -20.53 -10.27
CA ALA A 492 27.03 -21.45 -9.15
C ALA A 492 28.49 -21.70 -8.76
N HIS A 493 28.75 -21.99 -7.49
CA HIS A 493 30.03 -22.45 -6.97
C HIS A 493 30.19 -23.98 -7.10
N GLY A 494 29.10 -24.71 -7.34
CA GLY A 494 29.11 -26.17 -7.51
C GLY A 494 27.71 -26.77 -7.51
N LEU A 495 27.64 -28.08 -7.80
CA LEU A 495 26.41 -28.85 -7.84
C LEU A 495 26.57 -30.13 -7.00
N VAL A 496 25.60 -30.44 -6.15
CA VAL A 496 25.51 -31.75 -5.48
C VAL A 496 24.33 -32.48 -6.06
N HIS A 497 24.60 -33.55 -6.80
CA HIS A 497 23.58 -34.35 -7.48
C HIS A 497 23.51 -35.74 -6.83
N ASN A 498 22.38 -36.07 -6.21
CA ASN A 498 22.14 -37.37 -5.60
C ASN A 498 20.74 -37.88 -5.97
N GLY A 499 20.64 -38.47 -7.16
CA GLY A 499 19.37 -38.82 -7.80
C GLY A 499 18.48 -37.58 -7.97
N LYS A 500 17.18 -37.74 -7.74
CA LYS A 500 16.17 -36.67 -7.80
C LYS A 500 16.38 -35.51 -6.82
N ALA A 501 17.31 -35.64 -5.86
CA ALA A 501 17.63 -34.56 -4.92
C ALA A 501 18.89 -33.81 -5.40
N VAL A 502 18.71 -32.55 -5.77
CA VAL A 502 19.76 -31.72 -6.36
C VAL A 502 20.02 -30.49 -5.47
N GLN A 503 21.28 -30.11 -5.30
CA GLN A 503 21.65 -28.87 -4.62
C GLN A 503 22.58 -28.02 -5.47
N ILE A 504 22.12 -26.84 -5.86
CA ILE A 504 22.93 -25.84 -6.56
C ILE A 504 23.58 -24.94 -5.52
N ILE A 505 24.91 -24.93 -5.46
CA ILE A 505 25.69 -24.13 -4.51
C ILE A 505 25.86 -22.74 -5.10
N ILE A 506 25.26 -21.71 -4.49
CA ILE A 506 25.20 -20.35 -5.06
C ILE A 506 25.90 -19.33 -4.15
N GLY A 507 25.96 -19.59 -2.84
CA GLY A 507 26.47 -18.64 -1.84
C GLY A 507 25.36 -17.81 -1.20
N LEU A 508 25.71 -16.72 -0.53
CA LEU A 508 24.80 -15.96 0.34
C LEU A 508 23.61 -15.30 -0.39
N SER A 509 23.66 -15.19 -1.72
CA SER A 509 22.56 -14.67 -2.55
C SER A 509 21.43 -15.67 -2.78
N VAL A 510 21.56 -16.92 -2.32
CA VAL A 510 20.56 -17.97 -2.56
C VAL A 510 19.14 -17.66 -2.05
N PRO A 511 18.90 -16.83 -1.01
CA PRO A 511 17.54 -16.41 -0.66
C PRO A 511 16.89 -15.48 -1.67
N SER A 512 17.68 -14.70 -2.41
CA SER A 512 17.16 -13.87 -3.49
C SER A 512 16.96 -14.71 -4.75
N VAL A 513 17.93 -15.58 -5.08
CA VAL A 513 17.76 -16.53 -6.20
C VAL A 513 16.60 -17.48 -5.97
N ARG A 514 16.35 -17.95 -4.74
CA ARG A 514 15.21 -18.82 -4.41
C ARG A 514 13.86 -18.12 -4.52
N GLU A 515 13.78 -16.85 -4.14
CA GLU A 515 12.54 -16.08 -4.35
C GLU A 515 12.28 -15.93 -5.82
N GLU A 516 13.25 -15.46 -6.59
CA GLU A 516 13.13 -15.40 -8.05
C GLU A 516 12.79 -16.76 -8.64
N PHE A 517 13.54 -17.82 -8.31
CA PHE A 517 13.32 -19.19 -8.76
C PHE A 517 11.93 -19.71 -8.38
N GLU A 518 11.37 -19.34 -7.22
CA GLU A 518 9.98 -19.66 -6.88
C GLU A 518 8.97 -18.97 -7.79
N ILE A 519 9.24 -17.73 -8.19
CA ILE A 519 8.41 -16.99 -9.14
C ILE A 519 8.43 -17.76 -10.49
N TYR A 520 9.59 -18.22 -10.97
CA TYR A 520 9.69 -19.08 -12.17
C TYR A 520 9.11 -20.50 -12.01
N TYR A 521 9.26 -21.11 -10.82
CA TYR A 521 8.78 -22.45 -10.49
C TYR A 521 7.26 -22.53 -10.30
N LYS A 522 6.64 -21.50 -9.73
CA LYS A 522 5.18 -21.38 -9.55
C LYS A 522 4.47 -20.83 -10.79
N GLY A 523 5.21 -20.48 -11.84
CA GLY A 523 4.67 -19.93 -13.08
C GLY A 523 4.37 -18.42 -13.04
N GLU A 524 4.78 -17.70 -12.00
CA GLU A 524 4.55 -16.25 -11.83
C GLU A 524 5.67 -15.38 -12.44
N GLY A 525 6.83 -15.99 -12.74
CA GLY A 525 8.07 -15.30 -13.08
C GLY A 525 8.70 -15.94 -14.28
N LYS A 526 8.36 -15.50 -15.47
CA LYS A 526 8.73 -16.14 -16.73
C LYS A 526 8.26 -17.62 -16.91
N MET A 527 6.95 -17.85 -16.99
CA MET A 527 6.47 -18.02 -18.38
C MET A 527 6.74 -16.66 -18.99
N GLU A 528 7.63 -16.53 -19.99
CA GLU A 528 7.74 -15.27 -20.75
C GLU A 528 6.32 -14.75 -20.89
N ARG A 529 5.97 -13.72 -20.08
CA ARG A 529 4.56 -13.33 -19.95
C ARG A 529 4.23 -12.93 -21.36
N LYS A 530 3.30 -13.67 -21.97
CA LYS A 530 3.08 -13.62 -23.42
C LYS A 530 3.08 -12.16 -23.82
N ARG A 531 3.99 -11.77 -24.72
CA ARG A 531 4.01 -10.39 -25.20
C ARG A 531 2.67 -10.16 -25.90
N GLN A 532 2.00 -9.07 -25.55
CA GLN A 532 0.64 -8.79 -25.97
C GLN A 532 0.65 -7.95 -27.24
N ARG A 533 -0.27 -8.24 -28.16
CA ARG A 533 -0.45 -7.50 -29.41
C ARG A 533 -1.70 -6.64 -29.26
N ILE A 534 -1.52 -5.33 -29.30
CA ILE A 534 -2.54 -4.35 -28.92
C ILE A 534 -2.94 -3.56 -30.15
N LEU A 535 -4.24 -3.43 -30.36
CA LEU A 535 -4.83 -2.47 -31.29
C LEU A 535 -5.44 -1.32 -30.50
N ILE A 536 -5.12 -0.08 -30.84
CA ILE A 536 -5.87 1.10 -30.38
C ILE A 536 -6.80 1.53 -31.54
N ALA A 537 -8.10 1.43 -31.32
CA ALA A 537 -9.11 1.87 -32.26
C ALA A 537 -9.56 3.31 -31.93
N GLY A 538 -9.50 4.20 -32.92
CA GLY A 538 -9.51 5.65 -32.74
C GLY A 538 -8.10 6.23 -32.64
N GLY A 539 -7.18 5.76 -33.49
CA GLY A 539 -5.77 6.17 -33.50
C GLY A 539 -5.55 7.67 -33.64
N GLY A 540 -6.44 8.40 -34.32
CA GLY A 540 -6.41 9.86 -34.45
C GLY A 540 -6.97 10.63 -33.25
N SER A 541 -7.30 9.95 -32.15
CA SER A 541 -7.73 10.59 -30.90
C SER A 541 -6.61 11.44 -30.30
N THR A 542 -6.99 12.53 -29.64
CA THR A 542 -6.06 13.40 -28.89
C THR A 542 -5.47 12.71 -27.66
N TYR A 543 -5.98 11.53 -27.29
CA TYR A 543 -5.50 10.73 -26.17
C TYR A 543 -4.49 9.64 -26.56
N THR A 544 -4.41 9.30 -27.85
CA THR A 544 -3.62 8.13 -28.32
C THR A 544 -2.16 8.23 -27.92
N ALA A 545 -1.51 9.39 -28.07
CA ALA A 545 -0.09 9.54 -27.74
C ALA A 545 0.19 9.29 -26.25
N GLY A 546 -0.68 9.77 -25.35
CA GLY A 546 -0.59 9.49 -23.91
C GLY A 546 -0.81 8.00 -23.58
N ILE A 547 -1.73 7.33 -24.27
CA ILE A 547 -1.96 5.88 -24.11
C ILE A 547 -0.75 5.09 -24.62
N VAL A 548 -0.18 5.44 -25.77
CA VAL A 548 1.03 4.79 -26.29
C VAL A 548 2.20 4.95 -25.32
N THR A 549 2.41 6.16 -24.78
CA THR A 549 3.43 6.40 -23.75
C THR A 549 3.23 5.51 -22.53
N MET A 550 2.01 5.45 -22.00
CA MET A 550 1.68 4.61 -20.85
C MET A 550 1.86 3.12 -21.12
N LEU A 551 1.57 2.66 -22.35
CA LEU A 551 1.79 1.25 -22.75
C LEU A 551 3.27 0.92 -22.71
N ILE A 552 4.12 1.80 -23.24
CA ILE A 552 5.58 1.64 -23.22
C ILE A 552 6.11 1.60 -21.78
N GLU A 553 5.62 2.49 -20.91
CA GLU A 553 6.04 2.57 -19.51
C GLU A 553 5.55 1.37 -18.67
N SER A 554 4.49 0.71 -19.13
CA SER A 554 3.91 -0.47 -18.48
C SER A 554 4.51 -1.80 -18.92
N VAL A 555 5.47 -1.84 -19.85
CA VAL A 555 6.03 -3.08 -20.45
C VAL A 555 6.54 -4.07 -19.40
N ALA A 556 7.04 -3.60 -18.26
CA ALA A 556 7.49 -4.46 -17.17
C ALA A 556 6.34 -5.27 -16.53
N LYS A 557 5.14 -4.69 -16.44
CA LYS A 557 3.94 -5.32 -15.88
C LYS A 557 3.11 -6.04 -16.96
N PHE A 558 3.04 -5.44 -18.15
CA PHE A 558 2.26 -5.87 -19.31
C PHE A 558 3.17 -5.92 -20.54
N PRO A 559 3.91 -7.02 -20.79
CA PRO A 559 4.83 -7.10 -21.92
C PRO A 559 4.11 -6.92 -23.25
N ILE A 560 4.65 -6.09 -24.14
CA ILE A 560 4.03 -5.73 -25.42
C ILE A 560 4.91 -6.22 -26.57
N GLU A 561 4.30 -6.89 -27.54
CA GLU A 561 4.95 -7.26 -28.80
C GLU A 561 4.74 -6.19 -29.86
N SER A 562 3.49 -5.75 -30.02
CA SER A 562 3.12 -4.79 -31.04
C SER A 562 2.01 -3.86 -30.58
N ILE A 563 2.05 -2.64 -31.11
CA ILE A 563 0.99 -1.65 -31.00
C ILE A 563 0.58 -1.26 -32.42
N LYS A 564 -0.69 -1.48 -32.74
CA LYS A 564 -1.33 -1.04 -33.98
C LYS A 564 -2.27 0.11 -33.69
N LEU A 565 -2.32 1.10 -34.56
CA LEU A 565 -3.37 2.13 -34.55
C LEU A 565 -4.33 1.90 -35.71
N TYR A 566 -5.63 2.02 -35.44
CA TYR A 566 -6.69 1.99 -36.44
C TYR A 566 -7.61 3.20 -36.31
N ASP A 567 -7.94 3.80 -37.44
CA ASP A 567 -8.89 4.89 -37.55
C ASP A 567 -9.49 4.89 -38.97
N ASN A 568 -10.68 5.44 -39.13
CA ASN A 568 -11.30 5.61 -40.45
C ASN A 568 -10.91 6.94 -41.10
N ASN A 569 -10.23 7.82 -40.36
CA ASN A 569 -9.70 9.09 -40.85
C ASN A 569 -8.17 9.06 -40.92
N ASP A 570 -7.65 8.72 -42.11
CA ASP A 570 -6.19 8.61 -42.34
C ASP A 570 -5.45 9.92 -42.05
N GLU A 571 -5.96 11.06 -42.53
CA GLU A 571 -5.29 12.35 -42.38
C GLU A 571 -5.12 12.72 -40.90
N ARG A 572 -6.17 12.51 -40.10
CA ARG A 572 -6.14 12.76 -38.67
C ARG A 572 -5.23 11.78 -37.94
N GLN A 573 -5.35 10.48 -38.24
CA GLN A 573 -4.54 9.43 -37.61
C GLN A 573 -3.06 9.63 -37.90
N ARG A 574 -2.68 9.95 -39.13
CA ARG A 574 -1.29 10.06 -39.56
C ARG A 574 -0.50 11.03 -38.70
N LYS A 575 -1.08 12.20 -38.37
CA LYS A 575 -0.45 13.21 -37.50
C LYS A 575 -0.07 12.64 -36.14
N VAL A 576 -0.95 11.85 -35.53
CA VAL A 576 -0.70 11.25 -34.21
C VAL A 576 0.21 10.03 -34.31
N ALA A 577 -0.01 9.19 -35.33
CA ALA A 577 0.69 7.94 -35.52
C ALA A 577 2.18 8.14 -35.85
N GLU A 578 2.53 9.12 -36.68
CA GLU A 578 3.93 9.44 -36.98
C GLU A 578 4.69 9.94 -35.74
N ALA A 579 4.04 10.75 -34.88
CA ALA A 579 4.61 11.15 -33.60
C ALA A 579 4.77 9.95 -32.65
N CYS A 580 3.76 9.08 -32.55
CA CYS A 580 3.81 7.86 -31.74
C CYS A 580 4.93 6.90 -32.21
N ALA A 581 5.15 6.78 -33.52
CA ALA A 581 6.24 5.96 -34.07
C ALA A 581 7.62 6.45 -33.59
N ILE A 582 7.81 7.77 -33.51
CA ILE A 582 9.04 8.37 -32.96
C ILE A 582 9.15 8.08 -31.45
N ILE A 583 8.06 8.25 -30.69
CA ILE A 583 8.01 7.95 -29.24
C ILE A 583 8.39 6.48 -28.98
N VAL A 584 7.78 5.53 -29.69
CA VAL A 584 8.08 4.09 -29.55
C VAL A 584 9.54 3.80 -29.90
N ARG A 585 10.04 4.34 -31.01
CA ARG A 585 11.42 4.14 -31.45
C ARG A 585 12.45 4.64 -30.42
N GLU A 586 12.18 5.76 -29.77
CA GLU A 586 13.09 6.33 -28.77
C GLU A 586 13.00 5.65 -27.41
N LYS A 587 11.79 5.35 -26.92
CA LYS A 587 11.58 4.79 -25.58
C LYS A 587 11.72 3.25 -25.54
N ASN A 588 11.23 2.53 -26.54
CA ASN A 588 11.34 1.07 -26.61
C ASN A 588 11.25 0.52 -28.05
N PRO A 589 12.38 0.45 -28.78
CA PRO A 589 12.40 0.06 -30.19
C PRO A 589 12.09 -1.42 -30.46
N GLU A 590 11.96 -2.26 -29.43
CA GLU A 590 11.57 -3.66 -29.61
C GLU A 590 10.07 -3.83 -29.92
N ILE A 591 9.24 -2.83 -29.61
CA ILE A 591 7.81 -2.86 -29.87
C ILE A 591 7.56 -2.59 -31.35
N LYS A 592 6.93 -3.54 -32.04
CA LYS A 592 6.50 -3.33 -33.43
C LYS A 592 5.37 -2.31 -33.45
N PHE A 593 5.53 -1.21 -34.19
CA PHE A 593 4.52 -0.17 -34.30
C PHE A 593 4.06 0.00 -35.75
N SER A 594 2.75 0.08 -35.96
CA SER A 594 2.15 0.37 -37.27
C SER A 594 0.81 1.07 -37.11
N TYR A 595 0.34 1.73 -38.16
CA TYR A 595 -1.01 2.30 -38.22
C TYR A 595 -1.61 2.05 -39.59
N THR A 596 -2.94 1.92 -39.67
CA THR A 596 -3.65 1.63 -40.91
C THR A 596 -5.10 2.11 -40.83
N THR A 597 -5.75 2.23 -41.98
CA THR A 597 -7.21 2.39 -42.10
C THR A 597 -7.89 1.12 -42.61
N ASN A 598 -7.11 0.07 -42.90
CA ASN A 598 -7.62 -1.22 -43.35
C ASN A 598 -7.98 -2.10 -42.14
N PRO A 599 -9.26 -2.52 -41.98
CA PRO A 599 -9.67 -3.37 -40.85
C PRO A 599 -8.97 -4.72 -40.78
N GLU A 600 -8.68 -5.36 -41.90
CA GLU A 600 -8.00 -6.67 -41.91
C GLU A 600 -6.58 -6.54 -41.35
N GLU A 601 -5.83 -5.53 -41.78
CA GLU A 601 -4.47 -5.27 -41.28
C GLU A 601 -4.47 -4.92 -39.78
N ALA A 602 -5.44 -4.11 -39.36
CA ALA A 602 -5.57 -3.64 -37.98
C ALA A 602 -5.94 -4.77 -37.00
N PHE A 603 -6.99 -5.55 -37.33
CA PHE A 603 -7.59 -6.51 -36.41
C PHE A 603 -7.01 -7.93 -36.54
N THR A 604 -6.10 -8.18 -37.49
CA THR A 604 -5.38 -9.46 -37.58
C THR A 604 -4.31 -9.58 -36.51
N ASP A 605 -4.26 -10.74 -35.85
CA ASP A 605 -3.22 -11.14 -34.90
C ASP A 605 -3.06 -10.19 -33.70
N ILE A 606 -4.18 -9.90 -33.03
CA ILE A 606 -4.22 -9.07 -31.83
C ILE A 606 -4.76 -9.86 -30.63
N ASP A 607 -4.36 -9.47 -29.43
CA ASP A 607 -4.84 -10.02 -28.16
C ASP A 607 -5.84 -9.05 -27.49
N PHE A 608 -5.66 -7.74 -27.68
CA PHE A 608 -6.53 -6.70 -27.11
C PHE A 608 -6.87 -5.60 -28.12
N VAL A 609 -8.11 -5.14 -28.11
CA VAL A 609 -8.57 -3.89 -28.75
C VAL A 609 -8.87 -2.87 -27.65
N MET A 610 -8.18 -1.75 -27.64
CA MET A 610 -8.46 -0.59 -26.79
C MET A 610 -9.24 0.45 -27.61
N ALA A 611 -10.55 0.54 -27.41
CA ALA A 611 -11.43 1.34 -28.27
C ALA A 611 -11.81 2.69 -27.63
N GLN A 612 -11.48 3.78 -28.32
CA GLN A 612 -11.73 5.18 -27.94
C GLN A 612 -12.20 6.04 -29.10
N ILE A 613 -13.20 5.57 -29.83
CA ILE A 613 -13.72 6.29 -30.99
C ILE A 613 -14.66 7.42 -30.56
N ARG A 614 -14.69 8.49 -31.35
CA ARG A 614 -15.71 9.55 -31.27
C ARG A 614 -16.32 9.78 -32.64
N VAL A 615 -17.45 9.13 -32.89
CA VAL A 615 -18.16 9.23 -34.17
C VAL A 615 -18.73 10.65 -34.32
N GLY A 616 -18.32 11.35 -35.38
CA GLY A 616 -18.67 12.76 -35.62
C GLY A 616 -17.69 13.79 -35.05
N LEU A 617 -16.62 13.35 -34.38
CA LEU A 617 -15.57 14.19 -33.78
C LEU A 617 -16.16 15.31 -32.88
N TYR A 618 -15.42 16.40 -32.68
CA TYR A 618 -15.87 17.51 -31.85
C TYR A 618 -16.90 18.41 -32.54
N ALA A 619 -16.99 18.37 -33.88
CA ALA A 619 -17.98 19.14 -34.64
C ALA A 619 -19.42 18.69 -34.33
N LEU A 620 -19.69 17.37 -34.29
CA LEU A 620 -21.01 16.90 -33.86
C LEU A 620 -21.20 16.96 -32.35
N ARG A 621 -20.13 16.81 -31.55
CA ARG A 621 -20.23 17.08 -30.10
C ARG A 621 -20.71 18.51 -29.83
N GLU A 622 -20.23 19.49 -30.59
CA GLU A 622 -20.72 20.86 -30.49
C GLU A 622 -22.22 20.96 -30.79
N GLN A 623 -22.74 20.20 -31.77
CA GLN A 623 -24.18 20.15 -32.04
C GLN A 623 -24.94 19.45 -30.90
N ASP A 624 -24.40 18.36 -30.36
CA ASP A 624 -24.98 17.63 -29.23
C ASP A 624 -25.14 18.53 -27.99
N GLU A 625 -24.21 19.46 -27.79
CA GLU A 625 -24.23 20.43 -26.69
C GLU A 625 -25.11 21.64 -27.03
N LYS A 626 -25.01 22.22 -28.23
CA LYS A 626 -25.72 23.46 -28.58
C LYS A 626 -27.20 23.27 -28.88
N ILE A 627 -27.59 22.20 -29.57
CA ILE A 627 -28.99 22.00 -29.96
C ILE A 627 -29.91 21.92 -28.73
N PRO A 628 -29.64 21.10 -27.70
CA PRO A 628 -30.50 21.04 -26.52
C PRO A 628 -30.54 22.37 -25.75
N LEU A 629 -29.41 23.08 -25.67
CA LEU A 629 -29.32 24.37 -24.99
C LEU A 629 -30.23 25.44 -25.61
N LYS A 630 -30.50 25.39 -26.93
CA LYS A 630 -31.48 26.30 -27.59
C LYS A 630 -32.89 26.17 -26.99
N TYR A 631 -33.23 25.01 -26.46
CA TYR A 631 -34.53 24.69 -25.88
C TYR A 631 -34.52 24.69 -24.34
N GLY A 632 -33.45 25.23 -23.72
CA GLY A 632 -33.32 25.23 -22.26
C GLY A 632 -33.11 23.84 -21.65
N VAL A 633 -32.51 22.92 -22.41
CA VAL A 633 -32.22 21.54 -21.98
C VAL A 633 -30.71 21.35 -21.89
N VAL A 634 -30.28 20.51 -20.94
CA VAL A 634 -28.87 20.15 -20.76
C VAL A 634 -28.28 19.63 -22.07
N GLY A 635 -27.26 20.34 -22.57
CA GLY A 635 -26.42 19.92 -23.68
C GLY A 635 -25.08 19.40 -23.16
N GLN A 636 -24.86 18.09 -23.25
CA GLN A 636 -23.69 17.43 -22.67
C GLN A 636 -23.33 16.19 -23.52
N GLU A 637 -22.05 15.81 -23.47
CA GLU A 637 -21.47 14.73 -24.29
C GLU A 637 -22.14 13.36 -24.13
N THR A 638 -22.48 12.95 -22.92
CA THR A 638 -22.92 11.60 -22.55
C THR A 638 -24.25 11.57 -21.80
N CYS A 639 -24.76 12.72 -21.37
CA CYS A 639 -26.02 12.86 -20.64
C CYS A 639 -27.05 13.65 -21.44
N GLY A 640 -28.32 13.36 -21.18
CA GLY A 640 -29.45 14.02 -21.83
C GLY A 640 -29.50 13.80 -23.35
N ALA A 641 -30.16 14.72 -24.06
CA ALA A 641 -30.40 14.60 -25.50
C ALA A 641 -29.11 14.53 -26.34
N GLY A 642 -28.08 15.27 -25.94
CA GLY A 642 -26.75 15.22 -26.59
C GLY A 642 -26.08 13.86 -26.43
N GLY A 643 -26.12 13.30 -25.21
CA GLY A 643 -25.63 11.96 -24.94
C GLY A 643 -26.35 10.88 -25.75
N ILE A 644 -27.68 10.93 -25.80
CA ILE A 644 -28.45 9.98 -26.61
C ILE A 644 -28.06 10.10 -28.09
N ALA A 645 -27.93 11.33 -28.58
CA ALA A 645 -27.56 11.59 -29.95
C ALA A 645 -26.19 11.02 -30.34
N TYR A 646 -25.20 11.21 -29.46
CA TYR A 646 -23.89 10.64 -29.61
C TYR A 646 -23.91 9.11 -29.55
N GLY A 647 -24.66 8.52 -28.62
CA GLY A 647 -24.82 7.07 -28.50
C GLY A 647 -25.28 6.42 -29.79
N LEU A 648 -26.32 6.98 -30.43
CA LEU A 648 -26.82 6.46 -31.70
C LEU A 648 -25.78 6.48 -32.84
N ARG A 649 -24.88 7.46 -32.85
CA ARG A 649 -23.76 7.49 -33.81
C ARG A 649 -22.72 6.41 -33.51
N THR A 650 -22.49 6.12 -32.24
CA THR A 650 -21.44 5.20 -31.78
C THR A 650 -21.82 3.72 -31.93
N ILE A 651 -23.12 3.36 -31.85
CA ILE A 651 -23.58 1.96 -31.92
C ILE A 651 -23.03 1.24 -33.16
N GLY A 652 -23.26 1.78 -34.36
CA GLY A 652 -22.86 1.12 -35.61
C GLY A 652 -21.36 0.79 -35.67
N PRO A 653 -20.47 1.79 -35.54
CA PRO A 653 -19.03 1.58 -35.58
C PRO A 653 -18.48 0.65 -34.48
N ILE A 654 -19.05 0.65 -33.27
CA ILE A 654 -18.65 -0.32 -32.23
C ILE A 654 -19.02 -1.75 -32.65
N ILE A 655 -20.25 -1.97 -33.11
CA ILE A 655 -20.69 -3.30 -33.58
C ILE A 655 -19.83 -3.76 -34.76
N GLU A 656 -19.50 -2.87 -35.69
CA GLU A 656 -18.63 -3.15 -36.82
C GLU A 656 -17.20 -3.55 -36.37
N MET A 657 -16.63 -2.86 -35.38
CA MET A 657 -15.31 -3.20 -34.84
C MET A 657 -15.32 -4.52 -34.06
N ILE A 658 -16.42 -4.86 -33.36
CA ILE A 658 -16.59 -6.19 -32.76
C ILE A 658 -16.58 -7.25 -33.87
N ASP A 659 -17.30 -7.03 -34.97
CA ASP A 659 -17.32 -7.96 -36.10
C ASP A 659 -15.94 -8.13 -36.75
N TYR A 660 -15.16 -7.05 -36.89
CA TYR A 660 -13.77 -7.12 -37.34
C TYR A 660 -12.88 -7.90 -36.37
N MET A 661 -12.99 -7.63 -35.08
CA MET A 661 -12.24 -8.33 -34.04
C MET A 661 -12.56 -9.84 -34.07
N GLU A 662 -13.84 -10.22 -34.10
CA GLU A 662 -14.24 -11.62 -34.12
C GLU A 662 -13.81 -12.33 -35.40
N LYS A 663 -13.85 -11.63 -36.55
CA LYS A 663 -13.42 -12.18 -37.84
C LYS A 663 -11.91 -12.42 -37.91
N TYR A 664 -11.09 -11.47 -37.47
CA TYR A 664 -9.64 -11.50 -37.69
C TYR A 664 -8.83 -11.94 -36.46
N SER A 665 -9.40 -11.84 -35.26
CA SER A 665 -8.79 -12.26 -33.98
C SER A 665 -9.86 -12.72 -32.97
N PRO A 666 -10.52 -13.88 -33.18
CA PRO A 666 -11.69 -14.32 -32.41
C PRO A 666 -11.48 -14.50 -30.90
N ASN A 667 -10.23 -14.60 -30.45
CA ASN A 667 -9.90 -14.75 -29.03
C ASN A 667 -9.56 -13.43 -28.33
N ALA A 668 -9.47 -12.33 -29.07
CA ALA A 668 -9.11 -11.02 -28.54
C ALA A 668 -10.19 -10.46 -27.62
N TRP A 669 -9.78 -9.62 -26.68
CA TRP A 669 -10.67 -8.85 -25.81
C TRP A 669 -10.78 -7.41 -26.28
N MET A 670 -11.99 -6.88 -26.38
CA MET A 670 -12.24 -5.45 -26.56
C MET A 670 -12.44 -4.77 -25.21
N LEU A 671 -11.55 -3.84 -24.88
CA LEU A 671 -11.69 -2.91 -23.77
C LEU A 671 -12.26 -1.61 -24.33
N ASN A 672 -13.57 -1.46 -24.21
CA ASN A 672 -14.30 -0.32 -24.77
C ASN A 672 -14.50 0.76 -23.72
N TYR A 673 -13.81 1.88 -23.90
CA TYR A 673 -14.00 3.11 -23.14
C TYR A 673 -14.47 4.25 -24.05
N SER A 674 -15.03 3.90 -25.22
CA SER A 674 -15.76 4.83 -26.08
C SER A 674 -17.11 5.15 -25.44
N ASN A 675 -17.50 6.40 -25.53
CA ASN A 675 -18.72 6.92 -24.94
C ASN A 675 -19.85 7.08 -25.97
N PRO A 676 -21.11 7.25 -25.51
CA PRO A 676 -21.61 7.06 -24.14
C PRO A 676 -21.72 5.58 -23.80
N ALA A 677 -20.99 5.13 -22.78
CA ALA A 677 -20.81 3.70 -22.53
C ALA A 677 -22.12 2.99 -22.14
N ALA A 678 -23.07 3.65 -21.48
CA ALA A 678 -24.37 3.04 -21.12
C ALA A 678 -25.16 2.54 -22.35
N ILE A 679 -25.39 3.43 -23.33
CA ILE A 679 -26.12 3.12 -24.57
C ILE A 679 -25.36 2.09 -25.42
N VAL A 680 -24.04 2.26 -25.53
CA VAL A 680 -23.20 1.36 -26.31
C VAL A 680 -23.15 -0.03 -25.67
N ALA A 681 -23.06 -0.12 -24.34
CA ALA A 681 -23.08 -1.38 -23.61
C ALA A 681 -24.41 -2.11 -23.77
N GLU A 682 -25.55 -1.39 -23.71
CA GLU A 682 -26.86 -1.99 -23.99
C GLU A 682 -26.97 -2.50 -25.43
N ALA A 683 -26.48 -1.72 -26.41
CA ALA A 683 -26.45 -2.17 -27.80
C ALA A 683 -25.57 -3.41 -27.99
N CYS A 684 -24.40 -3.47 -27.33
CA CYS A 684 -23.54 -4.65 -27.35
C CYS A 684 -24.22 -5.85 -26.69
N ARG A 685 -24.89 -5.67 -25.54
CA ARG A 685 -25.63 -6.74 -24.85
C ARG A 685 -26.71 -7.34 -25.74
N VAL A 686 -27.43 -6.50 -26.49
CA VAL A 686 -28.52 -6.95 -27.37
C VAL A 686 -28.00 -7.55 -28.68
N LEU A 687 -27.07 -6.88 -29.35
CA LEU A 687 -26.63 -7.24 -30.69
C LEU A 687 -25.48 -8.25 -30.70
N ARG A 688 -24.65 -8.27 -29.65
CA ARG A 688 -23.41 -9.06 -29.52
C ARG A 688 -23.27 -9.66 -28.11
N PRO A 689 -24.26 -10.42 -27.60
CA PRO A 689 -24.31 -10.88 -26.21
C PRO A 689 -23.16 -11.80 -25.80
N ASN A 690 -22.52 -12.47 -26.75
CA ASN A 690 -21.46 -13.46 -26.50
C ASN A 690 -20.06 -12.94 -26.83
N SER A 691 -19.94 -11.70 -27.31
CA SER A 691 -18.67 -11.12 -27.73
C SER A 691 -17.80 -10.78 -26.52
N ARG A 692 -16.48 -10.93 -26.68
CA ARG A 692 -15.47 -10.63 -25.64
C ARG A 692 -15.23 -9.13 -25.52
N ILE A 693 -16.22 -8.40 -25.03
CA ILE A 693 -16.17 -6.95 -24.83
C ILE A 693 -16.42 -6.60 -23.37
N ILE A 694 -15.64 -5.67 -22.84
CA ILE A 694 -15.87 -5.05 -21.54
C ILE A 694 -16.00 -3.55 -21.76
N ASN A 695 -17.16 -3.00 -21.38
CA ASN A 695 -17.41 -1.57 -21.40
C ASN A 695 -16.97 -0.99 -20.05
N ILE A 696 -16.16 0.07 -20.07
CA ILE A 696 -15.52 0.63 -18.87
C ILE A 696 -15.58 2.16 -18.87
N CYS A 697 -15.43 2.72 -17.68
CA CYS A 697 -15.46 4.16 -17.44
C CYS A 697 -14.34 4.57 -16.49
N ASP A 698 -13.73 5.71 -16.78
CA ASP A 698 -12.67 6.31 -15.99
C ASP A 698 -13.20 7.22 -14.87
N MET A 699 -14.43 7.73 -14.97
CA MET A 699 -14.97 8.67 -13.97
C MET A 699 -14.93 8.11 -12.54
N PRO A 700 -15.35 6.86 -12.26
CA PRO A 700 -15.19 6.30 -10.92
C PRO A 700 -13.72 6.18 -10.50
N VAL A 701 -12.80 5.86 -11.41
CA VAL A 701 -11.36 5.77 -11.13
C VAL A 701 -10.80 7.13 -10.72
N CYS A 702 -11.10 8.19 -11.48
CA CYS A 702 -10.68 9.54 -11.17
C CYS A 702 -11.19 10.01 -9.80
N LEU A 703 -12.46 9.72 -9.49
CA LEU A 703 -13.06 10.08 -8.20
C LEU A 703 -12.45 9.28 -7.05
N GLU A 704 -12.16 8.00 -7.23
CA GLU A 704 -11.48 7.18 -6.22
C GLU A 704 -10.03 7.63 -5.97
N GLU A 705 -9.31 8.10 -6.99
CA GLU A 705 -7.98 8.70 -6.77
C GLU A 705 -8.06 10.01 -5.97
N ILE A 706 -9.08 10.84 -6.21
CA ILE A 706 -9.37 12.01 -5.36
C ILE A 706 -9.67 11.55 -3.93
N PHE A 707 -10.47 10.50 -3.74
CA PHE A 707 -10.77 9.95 -2.41
C PHE A 707 -9.50 9.48 -1.71
N ALA A 708 -8.60 8.77 -2.41
CA ALA A 708 -7.32 8.34 -1.86
C ALA A 708 -6.50 9.53 -1.33
N ARG A 709 -6.39 10.60 -2.15
CA ARG A 709 -5.67 11.82 -1.77
C ARG A 709 -6.29 12.53 -0.57
N VAL A 710 -7.62 12.65 -0.53
CA VAL A 710 -8.35 13.24 0.62
C VAL A 710 -8.15 12.42 1.90
N LEU A 711 -8.10 11.10 1.77
CA LEU A 711 -7.88 10.20 2.88
C LEU A 711 -6.42 10.19 3.35
N GLY A 712 -5.48 10.63 2.52
CA GLY A 712 -4.03 10.57 2.78
C GLY A 712 -3.42 9.20 2.45
N LEU A 713 -4.03 8.48 1.51
CA LEU A 713 -3.59 7.17 1.01
C LEU A 713 -2.77 7.34 -0.28
N ASN A 714 -1.95 6.35 -0.61
CA ASN A 714 -1.04 6.43 -1.76
C ASN A 714 -1.72 6.05 -3.07
N SER A 715 -2.76 5.21 -3.01
CA SER A 715 -3.49 4.75 -4.18
C SER A 715 -4.94 4.48 -3.83
N ARG A 716 -5.85 4.63 -4.81
CA ARG A 716 -7.21 4.09 -4.72
C ARG A 716 -7.26 2.59 -4.39
N LYS A 717 -6.18 1.84 -4.67
CA LYS A 717 -6.07 0.40 -4.34
C LYS A 717 -5.90 0.13 -2.84
N ASP A 718 -5.65 1.16 -2.03
CA ASP A 718 -5.48 1.04 -0.57
C ASP A 718 -6.82 0.91 0.18
N PHE A 719 -7.96 1.06 -0.51
CA PHE A 719 -9.29 0.83 0.03
C PHE A 719 -10.12 -0.08 -0.88
N ASP A 720 -11.23 -0.57 -0.36
CA ASP A 720 -12.24 -1.37 -1.04
C ASP A 720 -13.58 -0.62 -1.01
N VAL A 721 -14.24 -0.55 -2.15
CA VAL A 721 -15.51 0.18 -2.28
C VAL A 721 -16.71 -0.75 -2.32
N ARG A 722 -17.93 -0.26 -2.15
CA ARG A 722 -19.14 -0.85 -2.74
C ARG A 722 -19.80 0.26 -3.53
N TYR A 723 -20.14 -0.03 -4.77
CA TYR A 723 -20.72 0.93 -5.70
C TYR A 723 -21.83 0.26 -6.49
N TYR A 724 -22.87 1.01 -6.82
CA TYR A 724 -23.86 0.57 -7.79
C TYR A 724 -24.37 1.77 -8.59
N GLY A 725 -24.83 1.50 -9.80
CA GLY A 725 -25.42 2.50 -10.68
C GLY A 725 -25.53 2.01 -12.11
N LEU A 726 -25.87 2.93 -13.00
CA LEU A 726 -25.54 2.83 -14.43
C LEU A 726 -24.23 3.59 -14.66
N ASN A 727 -23.66 3.46 -15.86
CA ASN A 727 -22.52 4.29 -16.22
C ASN A 727 -22.87 5.80 -16.13
N HIS A 728 -21.99 6.60 -15.53
CA HIS A 728 -22.23 8.03 -15.23
C HIS A 728 -23.47 8.29 -14.33
N PHE A 729 -23.97 7.27 -13.61
CA PHE A 729 -25.20 7.38 -12.83
C PHE A 729 -25.18 6.41 -11.64
N GLY A 730 -24.29 6.65 -10.67
CA GLY A 730 -24.09 5.72 -9.56
C GLY A 730 -23.65 6.36 -8.25
N TRP A 731 -23.55 5.51 -7.22
CA TRP A 731 -23.28 5.89 -5.84
C TRP A 731 -22.34 4.91 -5.14
N TRP A 732 -21.36 5.45 -4.41
CA TRP A 732 -20.57 4.68 -3.45
C TRP A 732 -21.35 4.53 -2.14
N THR A 733 -21.49 3.29 -1.67
CA THR A 733 -22.24 2.90 -0.46
C THR A 733 -21.34 2.43 0.69
N SER A 734 -20.11 2.04 0.38
CA SER A 734 -19.11 1.68 1.38
C SER A 734 -17.73 1.99 0.84
N ILE A 735 -16.86 2.56 1.67
CA ILE A 735 -15.45 2.76 1.35
C ILE A 735 -14.69 2.37 2.61
N LYS A 736 -13.91 1.30 2.55
CA LYS A 736 -13.19 0.75 3.70
C LYS A 736 -11.74 0.53 3.39
N ASP A 737 -10.83 0.79 4.33
CA ASP A 737 -9.45 0.37 4.14
C ASP A 737 -9.31 -1.16 4.17
N LYS A 738 -8.11 -1.68 3.93
CA LYS A 738 -7.82 -3.11 3.94
C LYS A 738 -7.97 -3.77 5.32
N GLU A 739 -8.05 -2.99 6.39
CA GLU A 739 -8.33 -3.48 7.76
C GLU A 739 -9.84 -3.52 8.05
N GLY A 740 -10.67 -2.94 7.18
CA GLY A 740 -12.12 -2.89 7.28
C GLY A 740 -12.66 -1.65 7.97
N ASN A 741 -11.82 -0.66 8.28
CA ASN A 741 -12.24 0.60 8.89
C ASN A 741 -13.08 1.42 7.89
N ASP A 742 -14.16 2.04 8.36
CA ASP A 742 -15.04 2.86 7.51
C ASP A 742 -14.43 4.24 7.24
N LEU A 743 -14.18 4.52 5.97
CA LEU A 743 -13.59 5.78 5.49
C LEU A 743 -14.65 6.76 4.98
N MET A 744 -15.90 6.32 4.83
CA MET A 744 -16.99 7.12 4.28
C MET A 744 -17.22 8.44 5.05
N PRO A 745 -17.24 8.47 6.41
CA PRO A 745 -17.53 9.71 7.14
C PRO A 745 -16.56 10.86 6.83
N LYS A 746 -15.27 10.55 6.68
CA LYS A 746 -14.24 11.55 6.37
C LYS A 746 -14.43 12.13 4.95
N LEU A 747 -14.80 11.29 3.98
CA LEU A 747 -15.07 11.72 2.62
C LEU A 747 -16.35 12.53 2.52
N GLN A 748 -17.41 12.14 3.23
CA GLN A 748 -18.66 12.89 3.30
C GLN A 748 -18.45 14.26 3.93
N GLU A 749 -17.67 14.37 5.02
CA GLU A 749 -17.33 15.66 5.64
C GLU A 749 -16.57 16.58 4.66
N TYR A 750 -15.62 16.01 3.91
CA TYR A 750 -14.88 16.75 2.89
C TYR A 750 -15.80 17.23 1.76
N CYS A 751 -16.61 16.31 1.22
CA CYS A 751 -17.54 16.59 0.14
C CYS A 751 -18.57 17.65 0.53
N ALA A 752 -19.13 17.59 1.74
CA ALA A 752 -20.07 18.59 2.26
C ALA A 752 -19.48 20.01 2.32
N LYS A 753 -18.15 20.17 2.41
CA LYS A 753 -17.51 21.50 2.47
C LYS A 753 -17.26 22.11 1.09
N LYS A 754 -16.84 21.31 0.10
CA LYS A 754 -16.39 21.84 -1.21
C LYS A 754 -16.56 20.89 -2.39
N GLY A 755 -17.40 19.86 -2.24
CA GLY A 755 -17.54 18.78 -3.21
C GLY A 755 -16.24 17.97 -3.31
N TYR A 756 -15.93 17.50 -4.51
CA TYR A 756 -14.69 16.79 -4.81
C TYR A 756 -13.57 17.73 -5.30
N GLU A 757 -13.71 19.04 -5.10
CA GLU A 757 -12.72 20.01 -5.58
C GLU A 757 -11.36 19.83 -4.90
N GLU A 758 -10.33 19.58 -5.71
CA GLU A 758 -8.93 19.53 -5.28
C GLU A 758 -8.03 20.44 -6.13
N PHE A 759 -7.00 21.01 -5.50
CA PHE A 759 -5.99 21.86 -6.14
C PHE A 759 -4.65 21.11 -6.18
N THR A 760 -4.64 19.92 -6.79
CA THR A 760 -3.40 19.14 -6.97
C THR A 760 -2.79 19.41 -8.35
N PRO A 761 -1.45 19.49 -8.46
CA PRO A 761 -0.79 19.54 -9.77
C PRO A 761 -0.94 18.25 -10.58
N GLN A 762 -1.43 17.15 -10.00
CA GLN A 762 -1.49 15.82 -10.65
C GLN A 762 -2.82 15.47 -11.33
N GLY A 763 -3.95 16.14 -11.05
CA GLY A 763 -5.26 15.76 -11.59
C GLY A 763 -5.48 16.07 -13.10
N GLN A 764 -6.34 15.26 -13.75
CA GLN A 764 -6.71 15.38 -15.18
C GLN A 764 -7.80 16.43 -15.47
N HIS A 765 -8.56 16.83 -14.44
CA HIS A 765 -9.77 17.64 -14.54
C HIS A 765 -9.56 19.07 -14.00
N LYS A 766 -8.59 19.79 -14.58
CA LYS A 766 -8.15 21.12 -14.10
C LYS A 766 -8.89 22.29 -14.74
N GLU A 767 -9.62 22.06 -15.83
CA GLU A 767 -10.37 23.13 -16.49
C GLU A 767 -11.53 23.62 -15.62
N SER A 768 -11.91 24.89 -15.76
CA SER A 768 -12.96 25.53 -14.95
C SER A 768 -14.30 24.77 -14.99
N SER A 769 -14.66 24.23 -16.16
CA SER A 769 -15.87 23.41 -16.35
C SER A 769 -15.85 22.11 -15.56
N TRP A 770 -14.67 21.53 -15.33
CA TRP A 770 -14.51 20.37 -14.46
C TRP A 770 -14.55 20.73 -12.98
N LEU A 771 -13.91 21.83 -12.57
CA LEU A 771 -13.95 22.27 -11.17
C LEU A 771 -15.39 22.55 -10.71
N GLU A 772 -16.22 23.16 -11.56
CA GLU A 772 -17.65 23.35 -11.30
C GLU A 772 -18.37 22.01 -11.09
N THR A 773 -18.08 21.02 -11.93
CA THR A 773 -18.64 19.66 -11.84
C THR A 773 -18.22 18.95 -10.55
N MET A 774 -16.97 19.13 -10.11
CA MET A 774 -16.49 18.59 -8.84
C MET A 774 -17.13 19.26 -7.63
N ARG A 775 -17.40 20.57 -7.69
CA ARG A 775 -18.09 21.30 -6.61
C ARG A 775 -19.54 20.84 -6.44
N ALA A 776 -20.25 20.57 -7.55
CA ALA A 776 -21.64 20.11 -7.53
C ALA A 776 -21.85 18.81 -6.74
N ALA A 777 -20.79 18.02 -6.51
CA ALA A 777 -20.86 16.84 -5.63
C ALA A 777 -21.35 17.17 -4.22
N LYS A 778 -21.09 18.39 -3.73
CA LYS A 778 -21.60 18.86 -2.44
C LYS A 778 -23.12 18.91 -2.43
N ASP A 779 -23.72 19.52 -3.44
CA ASP A 779 -25.17 19.73 -3.52
C ASP A 779 -25.87 18.38 -3.77
N LEU A 780 -25.24 17.48 -4.54
CA LEU A 780 -25.68 16.10 -4.70
C LEU A 780 -25.65 15.30 -3.39
N LEU A 781 -24.64 15.51 -2.54
CA LEU A 781 -24.58 14.88 -1.21
C LEU A 781 -25.68 15.41 -0.27
N GLU A 782 -26.11 16.66 -0.42
CA GLU A 782 -27.22 17.21 0.36
C GLU A 782 -28.55 16.51 0.04
N ILE A 783 -28.76 16.12 -1.23
CA ILE A 783 -29.94 15.39 -1.68
C ILE A 783 -29.96 13.95 -1.14
N GLU A 784 -28.80 13.26 -1.14
CA GLU A 784 -28.66 11.88 -0.66
C GLU A 784 -27.42 11.75 0.25
N PRO A 785 -27.57 11.98 1.58
CA PRO A 785 -26.45 12.08 2.49
C PRO A 785 -25.85 10.73 2.90
N THR A 786 -26.50 9.61 2.58
CA THR A 786 -26.03 8.27 3.01
C THR A 786 -25.00 7.66 2.07
N THR A 787 -24.79 8.25 0.90
CA THR A 787 -23.87 7.75 -0.13
C THR A 787 -22.99 8.88 -0.66
N LEU A 788 -21.97 8.53 -1.44
CA LEU A 788 -21.22 9.50 -2.24
C LEU A 788 -21.64 9.39 -3.71
N PRO A 789 -22.01 10.50 -4.38
CA PRO A 789 -22.54 10.46 -5.74
C PRO A 789 -21.43 10.46 -6.80
N ASN A 790 -21.70 9.83 -7.95
CA ASN A 790 -21.02 10.14 -9.20
C ASN A 790 -21.37 11.56 -9.65
N THR A 791 -20.38 12.34 -10.09
CA THR A 791 -20.54 13.77 -10.41
C THR A 791 -21.50 14.03 -11.58
N TYR A 792 -21.69 13.07 -12.48
CA TYR A 792 -22.64 13.19 -13.59
C TYR A 792 -24.11 13.27 -13.13
N LEU A 793 -24.43 12.85 -11.90
CA LEU A 793 -25.78 13.01 -11.35
C LEU A 793 -26.25 14.48 -11.33
N LYS A 794 -25.32 15.46 -11.39
CA LYS A 794 -25.66 16.88 -11.48
C LYS A 794 -26.55 17.18 -12.70
N TYR A 795 -26.30 16.53 -13.84
CA TYR A 795 -27.04 16.79 -15.07
C TYR A 795 -28.50 16.35 -14.98
N TYR A 796 -28.82 15.45 -14.05
CA TYR A 796 -30.15 14.88 -13.87
C TYR A 796 -30.89 15.49 -12.69
N LEU A 797 -30.19 15.77 -11.59
CA LEU A 797 -30.78 16.31 -10.36
C LEU A 797 -30.75 17.83 -10.28
N MET A 798 -29.87 18.48 -11.05
CA MET A 798 -29.65 19.93 -11.08
C MET A 798 -29.64 20.43 -12.54
N ALA A 799 -30.58 19.93 -13.34
CA ALA A 799 -30.60 20.14 -14.79
C ALA A 799 -30.84 21.61 -15.17
N ASP A 800 -31.76 22.27 -14.46
CA ASP A 800 -32.08 23.69 -14.57
C ASP A 800 -30.86 24.56 -14.25
N GLU A 801 -30.24 24.37 -13.09
CA GLU A 801 -29.02 25.09 -12.69
C GLU A 801 -27.88 24.87 -13.69
N THR A 802 -27.75 23.65 -14.22
CA THR A 802 -26.71 23.35 -15.22
C THR A 802 -26.95 24.12 -16.53
N VAL A 803 -28.21 24.28 -16.96
CA VAL A 803 -28.55 25.06 -18.15
C VAL A 803 -28.33 26.55 -17.92
N GLU A 804 -28.66 27.08 -16.74
CA GLU A 804 -28.47 28.49 -16.40
C GLU A 804 -26.99 28.91 -16.43
N HIS A 805 -26.08 28.04 -16.01
CA HIS A 805 -24.64 28.30 -16.03
C HIS A 805 -23.97 28.03 -17.38
N ALA A 806 -24.66 27.33 -18.29
CA ALA A 806 -24.10 26.99 -19.60
C ALA A 806 -24.07 28.20 -20.54
N ASN A 807 -23.07 28.24 -21.43
CA ASN A 807 -23.04 29.20 -22.54
C ASN A 807 -23.47 28.52 -23.85
N PRO A 808 -24.68 28.80 -24.37
CA PRO A 808 -25.18 28.16 -25.59
C PRO A 808 -24.35 28.41 -26.85
N ASN A 809 -23.51 29.46 -26.84
CA ASN A 809 -22.68 29.83 -27.98
C ASN A 809 -21.24 29.31 -27.88
N TYR A 810 -20.80 28.93 -26.68
CA TYR A 810 -19.44 28.45 -26.43
C TYR A 810 -19.49 27.32 -25.40
N THR A 811 -19.46 26.09 -25.92
CA THR A 811 -19.70 24.86 -25.16
C THR A 811 -18.40 24.13 -24.87
N ARG A 812 -18.46 22.99 -24.17
CA ARG A 812 -17.26 22.21 -23.82
C ARG A 812 -16.55 21.68 -25.07
N ALA A 813 -17.28 21.36 -26.13
CA ALA A 813 -16.71 21.02 -27.43
C ALA A 813 -15.82 22.15 -27.97
N ASN A 814 -16.26 23.41 -27.86
CA ASN A 814 -15.48 24.57 -28.29
C ASN A 814 -14.20 24.73 -27.44
N GLU A 815 -14.31 24.59 -26.12
CA GLU A 815 -13.13 24.61 -25.23
C GLU A 815 -12.08 23.56 -25.60
N ILE A 816 -12.52 22.35 -25.97
CA ILE A 816 -11.61 21.25 -26.35
C ILE A 816 -10.95 21.53 -27.70
N MET A 817 -11.71 22.01 -28.69
CA MET A 817 -11.19 22.36 -30.02
C MET A 817 -10.16 23.48 -29.94
N ASP A 818 -10.43 24.52 -29.15
CA ASP A 818 -9.55 25.70 -29.04
C ASP A 818 -8.26 25.44 -28.22
N ARG A 819 -8.24 24.37 -27.42
CA ARG A 819 -7.12 24.03 -26.52
C ARG A 819 -6.59 22.65 -26.82
N ARG A 820 -7.10 21.63 -26.12
CA ARG A 820 -6.54 20.27 -26.11
C ARG A 820 -6.30 19.71 -27.51
N GLU A 821 -7.25 19.87 -28.42
CA GLU A 821 -7.11 19.35 -29.78
C GLU A 821 -5.94 20.03 -30.50
N LYS A 822 -5.94 21.36 -30.50
CA LYS A 822 -4.87 22.17 -31.08
C LYS A 822 -3.51 21.84 -30.46
N ASP A 823 -3.40 21.90 -29.13
CA ASP A 823 -2.15 21.67 -28.39
C ASP A 823 -1.58 20.27 -28.67
N THR A 824 -2.45 19.25 -28.76
CA THR A 824 -2.04 17.87 -29.05
C THR A 824 -1.49 17.73 -30.47
N PHE A 825 -2.17 18.31 -31.47
CA PHE A 825 -1.71 18.22 -32.86
C PHE A 825 -0.45 19.05 -33.09
N GLU A 826 -0.34 20.25 -32.50
CA GLU A 826 0.87 21.06 -32.55
C GLU A 826 2.08 20.33 -31.93
N GLU A 827 1.87 19.64 -30.81
CA GLU A 827 2.93 18.82 -30.19
C GLU A 827 3.31 17.62 -31.07
N CYS A 828 2.35 16.93 -31.67
CA CYS A 828 2.64 15.86 -32.63
C CYS A 828 3.46 16.37 -33.82
N GLU A 829 3.08 17.52 -34.39
CA GLU A 829 3.81 18.17 -35.48
C GLU A 829 5.22 18.59 -35.06
N ARG A 830 5.40 19.08 -33.82
CA ARG A 830 6.73 19.38 -33.25
C ARG A 830 7.61 18.13 -33.21
N ILE A 831 7.09 17.02 -32.70
CA ILE A 831 7.81 15.75 -32.59
C ILE A 831 8.23 15.25 -33.98
N ILE A 832 7.31 15.27 -34.95
CA ILE A 832 7.57 14.85 -36.33
C ILE A 832 8.64 15.73 -36.97
N LYS A 833 8.49 17.06 -36.88
CA LYS A 833 9.41 18.02 -37.48
C LYS A 833 10.83 17.92 -36.90
N ASN A 834 10.93 17.71 -35.60
CA ASN A 834 12.23 17.61 -34.92
C ASN A 834 12.81 16.19 -34.99
N GLY A 835 12.01 15.19 -35.36
CA GLY A 835 12.40 13.77 -35.40
C GLY A 835 12.64 13.14 -34.02
N THR A 836 12.23 13.82 -32.93
CA THR A 836 12.46 13.38 -31.55
C THR A 836 11.31 13.76 -30.62
N ALA A 837 11.00 12.88 -29.67
CA ALA A 837 10.01 13.09 -28.62
C ALA A 837 10.63 13.67 -27.34
N ARG A 838 11.91 14.08 -27.38
CA ARG A 838 12.57 14.76 -26.26
C ARG A 838 11.74 15.97 -25.81
N ASP A 839 11.59 16.07 -24.49
CA ASP A 839 10.85 17.12 -23.78
C ASP A 839 9.33 17.16 -24.10
N THR A 840 8.77 16.09 -24.66
CA THR A 840 7.30 16.00 -24.82
C THR A 840 6.60 15.95 -23.46
N TRP A 841 5.42 16.55 -23.40
CA TRP A 841 4.54 16.49 -22.24
C TRP A 841 3.59 15.29 -22.26
N PHE A 842 3.59 14.48 -23.33
CA PHE A 842 2.84 13.22 -23.34
C PHE A 842 3.40 12.27 -22.28
N ASP A 843 2.59 12.02 -21.26
CA ASP A 843 2.91 11.19 -20.10
C ASP A 843 1.76 10.22 -19.79
N ALA A 844 2.04 9.22 -18.95
CA ALA A 844 1.00 8.35 -18.43
C ALA A 844 0.00 9.15 -17.56
N SER A 845 -1.29 8.85 -17.72
CA SER A 845 -2.37 9.51 -16.97
C SER A 845 -3.22 8.49 -16.24
N GLU A 846 -3.97 8.94 -15.22
CA GLU A 846 -4.95 8.12 -14.48
C GLU A 846 -5.93 7.42 -15.46
N HIS A 847 -6.40 8.15 -16.49
CA HIS A 847 -7.27 7.63 -17.56
C HIS A 847 -6.63 6.49 -18.37
N SER A 848 -5.32 6.52 -18.59
CA SER A 848 -4.65 5.46 -19.35
C SER A 848 -4.42 4.22 -18.49
N GLN A 849 -4.03 4.43 -17.23
CA GLN A 849 -3.48 3.38 -16.37
C GLN A 849 -4.46 2.25 -16.06
N PHE A 850 -5.73 2.58 -15.77
CA PHE A 850 -6.72 1.56 -15.40
C PHE A 850 -7.04 0.59 -16.55
N ILE A 851 -6.89 1.02 -17.81
CA ILE A 851 -7.09 0.19 -18.99
C ILE A 851 -6.04 -0.92 -19.05
N VAL A 852 -4.77 -0.59 -18.75
CA VAL A 852 -3.69 -1.58 -18.69
C VAL A 852 -3.84 -2.51 -17.49
N GLU A 853 -4.30 -1.99 -16.36
CA GLU A 853 -4.58 -2.83 -15.18
C GLU A 853 -5.66 -3.89 -15.51
N LEU A 854 -6.73 -3.49 -16.20
CA LEU A 854 -7.75 -4.42 -16.67
C LEU A 854 -7.22 -5.43 -17.69
N ALA A 855 -6.43 -4.96 -18.67
CA ALA A 855 -5.78 -5.84 -19.64
C ALA A 855 -4.85 -6.86 -18.95
N CYS A 856 -4.11 -6.44 -17.92
CA CYS A 856 -3.29 -7.33 -17.10
C CYS A 856 -4.12 -8.38 -16.38
N ALA A 857 -5.26 -7.99 -15.81
CA ALA A 857 -6.14 -8.92 -15.10
C ALA A 857 -6.66 -10.01 -16.04
N LEU A 858 -7.06 -9.65 -17.26
CA LEU A 858 -7.50 -10.58 -18.30
C LEU A 858 -6.36 -11.46 -18.84
N ALA A 859 -5.17 -10.89 -19.04
CA ALA A 859 -4.03 -11.63 -19.58
C ALA A 859 -3.43 -12.61 -18.55
N PHE A 860 -3.40 -12.22 -17.26
CA PHE A 860 -2.60 -12.88 -16.23
C PHE A 860 -3.41 -13.39 -15.03
N ASN A 861 -4.73 -13.34 -15.09
CA ASN A 861 -5.63 -13.90 -14.08
C ASN A 861 -5.41 -13.33 -12.67
N THR A 862 -5.28 -12.00 -12.54
CA THR A 862 -4.90 -11.37 -11.26
C THR A 862 -6.03 -11.39 -10.22
N GLN A 863 -7.28 -11.61 -10.64
CA GLN A 863 -8.46 -11.56 -9.76
C GLN A 863 -8.62 -10.18 -9.09
N GLU A 864 -8.11 -9.14 -9.75
CA GLU A 864 -8.23 -7.75 -9.29
C GLU A 864 -9.66 -7.26 -9.43
N ARG A 865 -10.00 -6.28 -8.59
CA ARG A 865 -11.34 -5.72 -8.50
C ARG A 865 -11.46 -4.45 -9.33
N PHE A 866 -12.50 -4.37 -10.16
CA PHE A 866 -12.79 -3.23 -11.01
C PHE A 866 -14.27 -2.86 -10.94
N LEU A 867 -14.60 -1.57 -11.12
CA LEU A 867 -15.96 -1.16 -11.45
C LEU A 867 -16.13 -1.34 -12.96
N LEU A 868 -17.03 -2.23 -13.38
CA LEU A 868 -17.26 -2.55 -14.79
C LEU A 868 -18.75 -2.44 -15.12
N ILE A 869 -19.05 -2.18 -16.39
CA ILE A 869 -20.42 -2.15 -16.91
C ILE A 869 -20.76 -3.56 -17.41
N VAL A 870 -21.63 -4.24 -16.68
CA VAL A 870 -21.99 -5.66 -16.90
C VAL A 870 -23.51 -5.86 -16.84
N PRO A 871 -24.06 -6.94 -17.43
CA PRO A 871 -25.47 -7.28 -17.23
C PRO A 871 -25.78 -7.49 -15.75
N ASN A 872 -26.91 -6.97 -15.27
CA ASN A 872 -27.30 -7.02 -13.86
C ASN A 872 -27.49 -8.45 -13.37
N ASN A 873 -28.37 -9.23 -14.03
CA ASN A 873 -28.62 -10.65 -13.76
C ASN A 873 -28.69 -11.00 -12.25
N GLY A 874 -29.51 -10.27 -11.49
CA GLY A 874 -29.67 -10.45 -10.05
C GLY A 874 -28.59 -9.87 -9.13
N ALA A 875 -27.53 -9.23 -9.65
CA ALA A 875 -26.52 -8.57 -8.81
C ALA A 875 -27.15 -7.45 -7.95
N ILE A 876 -27.97 -6.61 -8.56
CA ILE A 876 -28.93 -5.71 -7.92
C ILE A 876 -30.30 -6.41 -7.93
N GLU A 877 -30.70 -6.95 -6.78
CA GLU A 877 -31.82 -7.90 -6.65
C GLU A 877 -33.17 -7.31 -7.07
N ASN A 878 -33.40 -6.03 -6.80
CA ASN A 878 -34.68 -5.34 -7.04
C ASN A 878 -34.65 -4.44 -8.28
N PHE A 879 -33.80 -4.73 -9.26
CA PHE A 879 -33.65 -3.98 -10.51
C PHE A 879 -33.68 -4.93 -11.72
N ALA A 880 -33.96 -4.43 -12.92
CA ALA A 880 -34.12 -5.28 -14.12
C ALA A 880 -32.88 -6.15 -14.41
N ASP A 881 -33.08 -7.45 -14.66
CA ASP A 881 -31.97 -8.39 -14.90
C ASP A 881 -31.19 -8.10 -16.17
N ASP A 882 -31.86 -7.54 -17.17
CA ASP A 882 -31.30 -7.25 -18.49
C ASP A 882 -30.74 -5.81 -18.59
N ALA A 883 -30.67 -5.08 -17.48
CA ALA A 883 -30.00 -3.77 -17.44
C ALA A 883 -28.48 -3.92 -17.43
N MET A 884 -27.77 -3.06 -18.16
CA MET A 884 -26.34 -2.88 -17.99
C MET A 884 -26.07 -1.98 -16.79
N VAL A 885 -25.39 -2.50 -15.77
CA VAL A 885 -25.12 -1.82 -14.50
C VAL A 885 -23.62 -1.69 -14.27
N GLU A 886 -23.21 -0.60 -13.63
CA GLU A 886 -21.82 -0.35 -13.24
C GLU A 886 -21.62 -0.77 -11.79
N ILE A 887 -20.96 -1.90 -11.58
CA ILE A 887 -20.79 -2.54 -10.27
C ILE A 887 -19.38 -3.14 -10.11
N PRO A 888 -18.92 -3.37 -8.87
CA PRO A 888 -17.67 -4.07 -8.63
C PRO A 888 -17.69 -5.51 -9.16
N CYS A 889 -16.64 -5.88 -9.87
CA CYS A 889 -16.41 -7.20 -10.43
C CYS A 889 -14.99 -7.68 -10.09
N LEU A 890 -14.81 -8.99 -9.91
CA LEU A 890 -13.50 -9.61 -9.94
C LEU A 890 -13.14 -9.97 -11.39
N VAL A 891 -11.91 -9.69 -11.80
CA VAL A 891 -11.46 -9.92 -13.19
C VAL A 891 -10.29 -10.89 -13.22
N GLY A 892 -10.47 -11.97 -13.97
CA GLY A 892 -9.47 -13.01 -14.20
C GLY A 892 -9.29 -13.31 -15.69
N LYS A 893 -8.56 -14.39 -15.98
CA LYS A 893 -8.39 -14.84 -17.36
C LYS A 893 -9.71 -15.38 -17.89
N ASP A 894 -10.20 -14.73 -18.94
CA ASP A 894 -11.49 -15.05 -19.58
C ASP A 894 -12.69 -15.02 -18.59
N MET A 895 -12.59 -14.21 -17.53
CA MET A 895 -13.55 -14.21 -16.43
C MET A 895 -13.82 -12.79 -15.92
N VAL A 896 -15.09 -12.42 -15.83
CA VAL A 896 -15.58 -11.24 -15.12
C VAL A 896 -16.69 -11.72 -14.19
N GLU A 897 -16.49 -11.65 -12.88
CA GLU A 897 -17.44 -12.10 -11.86
C GLU A 897 -18.05 -10.90 -11.13
N PRO A 898 -19.31 -10.52 -11.46
CA PRO A 898 -20.00 -9.42 -10.79
C PRO A 898 -20.27 -9.73 -9.31
N MET A 899 -20.04 -8.76 -8.43
CA MET A 899 -20.32 -8.90 -7.01
C MET A 899 -21.78 -8.58 -6.70
N SER A 900 -22.38 -9.33 -5.76
CA SER A 900 -23.75 -9.05 -5.32
C SER A 900 -23.84 -7.69 -4.57
N ILE A 901 -24.80 -6.89 -5.00
CA ILE A 901 -25.18 -5.60 -4.41
C ILE A 901 -26.33 -5.77 -3.42
N GLY A 902 -27.29 -6.63 -3.73
CA GLY A 902 -28.54 -6.78 -2.95
C GLY A 902 -29.59 -5.76 -3.37
N LYS A 903 -30.45 -5.34 -2.44
CA LYS A 903 -31.52 -4.37 -2.72
C LYS A 903 -31.01 -2.93 -2.62
N ILE A 904 -31.31 -2.13 -3.64
CA ILE A 904 -31.05 -0.69 -3.62
C ILE A 904 -32.28 0.11 -3.14
N PRO A 905 -32.11 1.30 -2.55
CA PRO A 905 -33.21 2.09 -2.02
C PRO A 905 -34.10 2.68 -3.13
N THR A 906 -35.31 3.10 -2.74
CA THR A 906 -36.35 3.58 -3.68
C THR A 906 -35.90 4.78 -4.51
N PHE A 907 -35.14 5.71 -3.95
CA PHE A 907 -34.71 6.92 -4.64
C PHE A 907 -33.81 6.59 -5.84
N GLN A 908 -32.72 5.87 -5.59
CA GLN A 908 -31.78 5.44 -6.62
C GLN A 908 -32.44 4.50 -7.60
N LYS A 909 -33.28 3.56 -7.14
CA LYS A 909 -34.05 2.68 -8.03
C LYS A 909 -34.93 3.48 -8.99
N GLY A 910 -35.75 4.41 -8.51
CA GLY A 910 -36.64 5.18 -9.36
C GLY A 910 -35.90 5.99 -10.43
N LEU A 911 -34.77 6.59 -10.05
CA LEU A 911 -33.90 7.32 -10.97
C LEU A 911 -33.25 6.40 -12.02
N MET A 912 -32.71 5.25 -11.58
CA MET A 912 -32.06 4.28 -12.46
C MET A 912 -33.06 3.63 -13.43
N GLU A 913 -34.29 3.30 -12.99
CA GLU A 913 -35.34 2.73 -13.84
C GLU A 913 -35.75 3.72 -14.94
N GLN A 914 -35.87 5.00 -14.60
CA GLN A 914 -36.16 6.04 -15.58
C GLN A 914 -35.04 6.16 -16.61
N GLN A 915 -33.78 6.23 -16.15
CA GLN A 915 -32.62 6.42 -17.02
C GLN A 915 -32.37 5.21 -17.91
N VAL A 916 -32.39 3.99 -17.38
CA VAL A 916 -32.18 2.76 -18.16
C VAL A 916 -33.29 2.57 -19.21
N ALA A 917 -34.53 2.98 -18.91
CA ALA A 917 -35.61 2.95 -19.88
C ALA A 917 -35.33 3.88 -21.07
N SER A 918 -34.81 5.08 -20.81
CA SER A 918 -34.38 6.02 -21.88
C SER A 918 -33.29 5.40 -22.76
N GLU A 919 -32.29 4.77 -22.17
CA GLU A 919 -31.16 4.14 -22.86
C GLU A 919 -31.61 2.94 -23.70
N LYS A 920 -32.43 2.06 -23.13
CA LYS A 920 -33.02 0.91 -23.84
C LYS A 920 -33.87 1.37 -25.03
N LEU A 921 -34.72 2.37 -24.84
CA LEU A 921 -35.55 2.94 -25.92
C LEU A 921 -34.71 3.54 -27.05
N ALA A 922 -33.54 4.13 -26.75
CA ALA A 922 -32.62 4.62 -27.77
C ALA A 922 -32.05 3.48 -28.62
N VAL A 923 -31.63 2.38 -27.97
CA VAL A 923 -31.11 1.18 -28.66
C VAL A 923 -32.21 0.50 -29.47
N GLU A 924 -33.41 0.34 -28.91
CA GLU A 924 -34.59 -0.17 -29.62
C GLU A 924 -34.90 0.69 -30.84
N ALA A 925 -34.88 2.02 -30.71
CA ALA A 925 -35.09 2.92 -31.83
C ALA A 925 -34.06 2.71 -32.94
N TRP A 926 -32.78 2.53 -32.59
CA TRP A 926 -31.71 2.27 -33.56
C TRP A 926 -31.93 0.95 -34.32
N ILE A 927 -32.28 -0.12 -33.60
CA ILE A 927 -32.52 -1.46 -34.16
C ILE A 927 -33.77 -1.47 -35.04
N GLU A 928 -34.88 -0.94 -34.52
CA GLU A 928 -36.19 -0.94 -35.19
C GLU A 928 -36.32 0.16 -36.24
N LYS A 929 -35.36 1.10 -36.27
CA LYS A 929 -35.41 2.33 -37.07
C LYS A 929 -36.69 3.13 -36.79
N SER A 930 -37.07 3.23 -35.51
CA SER A 930 -38.35 3.80 -35.06
C SER A 930 -38.17 5.22 -34.54
N TYR A 931 -38.79 6.20 -35.23
CA TYR A 931 -38.83 7.59 -34.74
C TYR A 931 -39.56 7.65 -33.39
N GLN A 932 -40.65 6.91 -33.26
CA GLN A 932 -41.50 6.93 -32.08
C GLN A 932 -40.77 6.46 -30.81
N LYS A 933 -39.95 5.41 -30.91
CA LYS A 933 -39.13 4.92 -29.79
C LYS A 933 -38.06 5.94 -29.39
N LEU A 934 -37.45 6.62 -30.36
CA LEU A 934 -36.46 7.65 -30.08
C LEU A 934 -37.09 8.87 -29.40
N TRP A 935 -38.29 9.25 -29.83
CA TRP A 935 -39.04 10.30 -29.15
C TRP A 935 -39.41 9.92 -27.71
N GLN A 936 -39.78 8.66 -27.47
CA GLN A 936 -40.00 8.14 -26.12
C GLN A 936 -38.71 8.19 -25.27
N SER A 937 -37.56 7.80 -25.84
CA SER A 937 -36.26 7.91 -25.17
C SER A 937 -35.97 9.35 -24.73
N PHE A 938 -36.05 10.31 -25.65
CA PHE A 938 -35.84 11.73 -25.33
C PHE A 938 -36.84 12.24 -24.29
N THR A 939 -38.11 11.81 -24.37
CA THR A 939 -39.15 12.19 -23.40
C THR A 939 -38.91 11.58 -22.01
N MET A 940 -38.33 10.38 -21.95
CA MET A 940 -38.06 9.66 -20.70
C MET A 940 -36.87 10.26 -19.93
N SER A 941 -35.92 10.87 -20.65
CA SER A 941 -34.76 11.52 -20.03
C SER A 941 -35.19 12.56 -19.00
N LYS A 942 -34.67 12.43 -17.77
CA LYS A 942 -34.93 13.39 -16.68
C LYS A 942 -34.46 14.82 -17.00
N THR A 943 -33.56 14.99 -17.97
CA THR A 943 -33.07 16.30 -18.41
C THR A 943 -34.05 17.05 -19.31
N VAL A 944 -35.07 16.37 -19.86
CA VAL A 944 -35.99 16.93 -20.85
C VAL A 944 -37.34 17.24 -20.18
N PRO A 945 -37.82 18.49 -20.21
CA PRO A 945 -38.94 18.91 -19.38
C PRO A 945 -40.31 18.44 -19.88
N SER A 946 -40.45 18.11 -21.16
CA SER A 946 -41.72 17.66 -21.74
C SER A 946 -41.54 16.93 -23.07
N ALA A 947 -42.54 16.14 -23.46
CA ALA A 947 -42.58 15.46 -24.74
C ALA A 947 -42.56 16.43 -25.94
N LYS A 948 -43.11 17.64 -25.79
CA LYS A 948 -43.08 18.66 -26.86
C LYS A 948 -41.64 19.09 -27.14
N VAL A 949 -40.91 19.49 -26.09
CA VAL A 949 -39.50 19.89 -26.19
C VAL A 949 -38.64 18.72 -26.67
N ALA A 950 -38.91 17.50 -26.19
CA ALA A 950 -38.25 16.29 -26.67
C ALA A 950 -38.36 16.13 -28.19
N LYS A 951 -39.56 16.37 -28.74
CA LYS A 951 -39.81 16.27 -30.18
C LYS A 951 -39.06 17.33 -30.98
N GLU A 952 -39.07 18.58 -30.51
CA GLU A 952 -38.40 19.70 -31.17
C GLU A 952 -36.88 19.46 -31.25
N ILE A 953 -36.26 19.03 -30.13
CA ILE A 953 -34.84 18.66 -30.09
C ILE A 953 -34.57 17.47 -31.02
N LEU A 954 -35.41 16.42 -30.98
CA LEU A 954 -35.25 15.24 -31.81
C LEU A 954 -35.27 15.57 -33.31
N ASP A 955 -36.23 16.38 -33.75
CA ASP A 955 -36.37 16.76 -35.16
C ASP A 955 -35.11 17.50 -35.66
N GLU A 956 -34.54 18.39 -34.85
CA GLU A 956 -33.29 19.09 -35.19
C GLU A 956 -32.07 18.16 -35.16
N MET A 957 -32.01 17.24 -34.17
CA MET A 957 -30.94 16.25 -34.08
C MET A 957 -30.94 15.28 -35.27
N ILE A 958 -32.10 14.88 -35.80
CA ILE A 958 -32.18 14.04 -37.01
C ILE A 958 -31.50 14.74 -38.19
N VAL A 959 -31.72 16.04 -38.35
CA VAL A 959 -31.09 16.83 -39.43
C VAL A 959 -29.58 16.92 -39.22
N ALA A 960 -29.13 17.22 -38.00
CA ALA A 960 -27.71 17.33 -37.67
C ALA A 960 -26.96 16.01 -37.82
N ASN A 961 -27.63 14.87 -37.62
CA ASN A 961 -27.05 13.54 -37.62
C ASN A 961 -27.37 12.71 -38.88
N LYS A 962 -27.90 13.33 -39.94
CA LYS A 962 -28.39 12.64 -41.15
C LYS A 962 -27.38 11.68 -41.80
N ASP A 963 -26.08 11.96 -41.68
CA ASP A 963 -25.01 11.18 -42.30
C ASP A 963 -24.50 10.03 -41.39
N PHE A 964 -24.97 9.97 -40.15
CA PHE A 964 -24.47 9.04 -39.12
C PHE A 964 -25.56 8.15 -38.51
N TRP A 965 -26.80 8.65 -38.39
CA TRP A 965 -27.91 7.86 -37.85
C TRP A 965 -28.56 6.99 -38.93
N PRO A 966 -29.18 5.86 -38.55
CA PRO A 966 -30.11 5.18 -39.45
C PRO A 966 -31.30 6.09 -39.75
N THR A 967 -31.90 5.91 -40.93
CA THR A 967 -33.15 6.61 -41.26
C THR A 967 -34.28 6.08 -40.40
N PHE A 968 -34.80 6.93 -39.51
CA PHE A 968 -35.96 6.62 -38.66
C PHE A 968 -37.27 6.79 -39.43
N LYS A 969 -38.18 5.85 -39.22
CA LYS A 969 -39.51 5.77 -39.85
C LYS A 969 -40.62 6.24 -38.92
#